data_AF-A0A6L9MJX8-F1
#
_entry.id   AF-A0A6L9MJX8-F1
#
_cell.length_a   1.000
_cell.length_b   1.000
_cell.length_c   1.000
_cell.angle_alpha   90.00
_cell.angle_beta   90.00
_cell.angle_gamma   90.00
#
_symmetry.space_group_name_H-M   'P 1'
#
loop_
_entity.id
_entity.type
_entity.pdbx_description
1 polymer ?
#
loop_
_entity_poly.entity_id
_entity_poly.type
_entity_poly.pdbx_seq_one_letter_code
_entity_poly.pdbx_strand_id
1 'polypeptide(L)'
;MATILLQAAGSLVGGVLGGPFGAILGRAAGALAGASVDSWLFGGTTRSEGPRLTGSRIMQADEGAGIPRVYGSARVAGQVIWTTRFEEDSDTERQGGKGGGPRTEVTTYSYYGNVAVGLCEGPIAGIRRIWADGEELDLTDIVHRVYPGDESQAADPLIEARQGQGNAPAYRGLAYLVFERLPLERWGNRIPQISCEVLRPVGRLENQIRAMTIIPGASEHGLDPRPVRERLGPGEDRLMNRNMLYKTSDWSAAMDELSALCPALGRSALVVSWFGDDLRAGHCRLRPGVELATRDEEESWRAGGVGRSGARLISRLDGGPAFGGTPSDAGVLRAIADLKARGLAVTYYPFILMDVPPGNTLCDPYGGTAQAAFPWRGRLTLDIAPGRPGSPNGTAAARTAIAAFLGAADPSDFSVGPNGIAYSGPNEWSYRRMIFHQAHLAKLAGVDAFVIGSEMRGLTQIRDGEGRFPFVEGLIAIAEAVKAMMPDAIVTYAADWSEYFGHQPADGSGDVFYHLDPLWASPAIDVVGIDNYLPLADRRDGAAGTDEAPSDYDLPALRAGIAGGEYFDWYYASDADRAAGLRTPITDEAAGKPWVFRPKDIASWWAYPHVERRGGVEVAGTSPWVPMSKPIWFTELGCPAIHRGPNQPNVFVDPKSSESFVPHFSAGGRDDLVQRRFLEAQLGFWDPASPDFAAANNPVSPLYGGHMVDPGAIHLCALM
;
A
#
# COMPACT_ATOMS: atom_id res chain seq x y z
N MET A 1 6.58 -4.91 -32.39
CA MET A 1 8.02 -4.75 -32.07
C MET A 1 8.78 -6.07 -31.85
N ALA A 2 8.14 -7.25 -31.93
CA ALA A 2 8.85 -8.55 -31.85
C ALA A 2 9.60 -8.93 -33.14
N THR A 3 9.17 -8.43 -34.31
CA THR A 3 9.76 -8.75 -35.62
C THR A 3 11.15 -8.13 -35.86
N ILE A 4 11.46 -7.02 -35.18
CA ILE A 4 12.74 -6.31 -35.30
C ILE A 4 13.77 -6.88 -34.31
N LEU A 5 13.32 -7.30 -33.12
CA LEU A 5 14.17 -7.92 -32.09
C LEU A 5 14.65 -9.32 -32.49
N LEU A 6 13.84 -10.09 -33.22
CA LEU A 6 14.24 -11.42 -33.75
C LEU A 6 15.14 -11.35 -35.00
N GLN A 7 15.10 -10.24 -35.75
CA GLN A 7 16.04 -10.00 -36.85
C GLN A 7 17.43 -9.54 -36.36
N ALA A 8 17.49 -8.89 -35.20
CA ALA A 8 18.74 -8.48 -34.55
C ALA A 8 19.47 -9.64 -33.84
N ALA A 9 18.74 -10.67 -33.38
CA ALA A 9 19.34 -11.85 -32.75
C ALA A 9 19.90 -12.87 -33.78
N GLY A 10 19.36 -12.89 -35.01
CA GLY A 10 19.86 -13.77 -36.09
C GLY A 10 21.15 -13.28 -36.78
N SER A 11 21.50 -11.99 -36.64
CA SER A 11 22.70 -11.42 -37.25
C SER A 11 23.96 -11.54 -36.38
N LEU A 12 23.82 -11.85 -35.08
CA LEU A 12 24.96 -11.98 -34.17
C LEU A 12 25.57 -13.40 -34.13
N VAL A 13 24.88 -14.43 -34.63
CA VAL A 13 25.37 -15.83 -34.62
C VAL A 13 25.80 -16.32 -36.01
N GLY A 14 25.29 -15.74 -37.10
CA GLY A 14 25.65 -16.13 -38.47
C GLY A 14 26.98 -15.54 -38.99
N GLY A 15 27.53 -14.52 -38.33
CA GLY A 15 28.72 -13.79 -38.80
C GLY A 15 30.07 -14.47 -38.50
N VAL A 16 30.10 -15.49 -37.62
CA VAL A 16 31.35 -16.06 -37.10
C VAL A 16 31.70 -17.44 -37.70
N LEU A 17 30.82 -18.09 -38.48
CA LEU A 17 31.05 -19.49 -38.94
C LEU A 17 30.83 -19.81 -40.43
N GLY A 18 30.58 -18.85 -41.32
CA GLY A 18 30.54 -19.18 -42.74
C GLY A 18 30.45 -17.95 -43.62
N GLY A 19 31.48 -17.74 -44.45
CA GLY A 19 31.53 -16.67 -45.45
C GLY A 19 30.39 -16.73 -46.50
N PRO A 20 30.54 -16.01 -47.63
CA PRO A 20 29.46 -15.38 -48.41
C PRO A 20 28.38 -16.27 -49.08
N PHE A 21 28.29 -17.56 -48.72
CA PHE A 21 27.30 -18.50 -49.26
C PHE A 21 26.26 -19.01 -48.24
N GLY A 22 26.32 -18.60 -46.96
CA GLY A 22 25.37 -19.04 -45.92
C GLY A 22 24.02 -18.30 -45.84
N ALA A 23 23.86 -17.17 -46.56
CA ALA A 23 22.69 -16.27 -46.37
C ALA A 23 21.43 -16.64 -47.18
N ILE A 24 21.48 -17.68 -48.04
CA ILE A 24 20.39 -17.95 -49.01
C ILE A 24 19.54 -19.18 -48.64
N LEU A 25 19.99 -20.03 -47.71
CA LEU A 25 19.26 -21.24 -47.26
C LEU A 25 18.48 -21.07 -45.94
N GLY A 26 18.57 -19.92 -45.27
CA GLY A 26 17.85 -19.64 -44.02
C GLY A 26 16.45 -19.00 -44.19
N ARG A 27 16.06 -18.61 -45.40
CA ARG A 27 14.77 -17.90 -45.63
C ARG A 27 13.59 -18.81 -46.01
N ALA A 28 13.84 -20.07 -46.38
CA ALA A 28 12.78 -20.96 -46.87
C ALA A 28 12.13 -21.85 -45.80
N ALA A 29 12.74 -22.02 -44.61
CA ALA A 29 12.16 -22.83 -43.52
C ALA A 29 11.41 -22.01 -42.46
N GLY A 30 11.63 -20.70 -42.37
CA GLY A 30 10.96 -19.81 -41.40
C GLY A 30 9.56 -19.34 -41.79
N ALA A 31 9.12 -19.58 -43.04
CA ALA A 31 7.83 -19.10 -43.53
C ALA A 31 6.65 -20.06 -43.26
N LEU A 32 6.91 -21.33 -42.93
CA LEU A 32 5.86 -22.35 -42.74
C LEU A 32 5.51 -22.62 -41.27
N ALA A 33 6.27 -22.10 -40.30
CA ALA A 33 5.93 -22.14 -38.87
C ALA A 33 5.19 -20.88 -38.38
N GLY A 34 5.25 -19.77 -39.13
CA GLY A 34 4.53 -18.52 -38.78
C GLY A 34 3.06 -18.52 -39.18
N ALA A 35 2.72 -19.19 -40.29
CA ALA A 35 1.35 -19.15 -40.83
C ALA A 35 0.32 -19.96 -40.01
N SER A 36 0.74 -21.00 -39.29
CA SER A 36 -0.15 -21.78 -38.41
C SER A 36 -0.44 -21.07 -37.09
N VAL A 37 0.51 -20.31 -36.55
CA VAL A 37 0.34 -19.51 -35.31
C VAL A 37 -0.54 -18.28 -35.56
N ASP A 38 -0.37 -17.59 -36.69
CA ASP A 38 -1.23 -16.46 -37.06
C ASP A 38 -2.68 -16.88 -37.34
N SER A 39 -2.92 -18.09 -37.84
CA SER A 39 -4.28 -18.62 -38.07
C SER A 39 -5.04 -19.00 -36.79
N TRP A 40 -4.31 -19.28 -35.70
CA TRP A 40 -4.89 -19.61 -34.39
C TRP A 40 -5.16 -18.34 -33.55
N LEU A 41 -4.35 -17.28 -33.74
CA LEU A 41 -4.51 -15.98 -33.07
C LEU A 41 -5.56 -15.06 -33.73
N PHE A 42 -5.83 -15.20 -35.03
CA PHE A 42 -6.70 -14.28 -35.79
C PHE A 42 -7.77 -14.98 -36.65
N GLY A 43 -8.23 -16.16 -36.22
CA GLY A 43 -9.29 -16.90 -36.89
C GLY A 43 -10.62 -16.14 -36.94
N GLY A 44 -10.88 -15.48 -38.07
CA GLY A 44 -12.22 -15.03 -38.49
C GLY A 44 -12.54 -13.53 -38.43
N THR A 45 -11.56 -12.63 -38.34
CA THR A 45 -11.87 -11.18 -38.29
C THR A 45 -12.34 -10.62 -39.64
N THR A 46 -13.60 -10.20 -39.71
CA THR A 46 -14.06 -9.14 -40.62
C THR A 46 -13.20 -7.90 -40.37
N ARG A 47 -12.42 -7.50 -41.37
CA ARG A 47 -11.47 -6.39 -41.26
C ARG A 47 -12.23 -5.06 -41.31
N SER A 48 -12.68 -4.60 -40.15
CA SER A 48 -13.06 -3.21 -39.91
C SER A 48 -11.79 -2.45 -39.52
N GLU A 49 -11.32 -1.53 -40.38
CA GLU A 49 -10.22 -0.63 -40.01
C GLU A 49 -10.69 0.37 -38.94
N GLY A 50 -10.23 0.18 -37.71
CA GLY A 50 -10.41 1.13 -36.61
C GLY A 50 -9.34 2.25 -36.59
N PRO A 51 -9.50 3.27 -35.74
CA PRO A 51 -8.61 4.44 -35.70
C PRO A 51 -7.13 4.08 -35.51
N ARG A 52 -6.26 4.65 -36.36
CA ARG A 52 -4.79 4.49 -36.27
C ARG A 52 -4.21 5.30 -35.11
N LEU A 53 -3.17 4.76 -34.46
CA LEU A 53 -2.30 5.53 -33.55
C LEU A 53 -1.68 6.71 -34.31
N THR A 54 -2.16 7.92 -34.01
CA THR A 54 -1.57 9.16 -34.50
C THR A 54 -0.31 9.45 -33.71
N GLY A 55 0.85 9.35 -34.38
CA GLY A 55 2.18 9.64 -33.81
C GLY A 55 2.42 11.10 -33.43
N SER A 56 1.37 11.94 -33.46
CA SER A 56 1.35 13.30 -32.93
C SER A 56 -0.06 13.60 -32.45
N ARG A 57 -0.23 13.84 -31.15
CA ARG A 57 -1.53 14.13 -30.52
C ARG A 57 -1.76 15.63 -30.59
N ILE A 58 -2.23 16.09 -31.74
CA ILE A 58 -2.52 17.50 -32.00
C ILE A 58 -3.95 17.79 -31.54
N MET A 59 -4.11 18.73 -30.61
CA MET A 59 -5.38 19.38 -30.29
C MET A 59 -5.91 20.07 -31.55
N GLN A 60 -7.02 19.54 -32.07
CA GLN A 60 -7.76 20.10 -33.19
C GLN A 60 -8.89 20.99 -32.65
N ALA A 61 -9.35 21.95 -33.46
CA ALA A 61 -10.53 22.78 -33.17
C ALA A 61 -11.66 22.52 -34.18
N ASP A 62 -11.58 21.39 -34.90
CA ASP A 62 -12.50 21.07 -36.00
C ASP A 62 -13.80 20.44 -35.47
N GLU A 63 -14.93 20.90 -36.01
CA GLU A 63 -16.24 20.26 -35.81
C GLU A 63 -16.26 18.92 -36.57
N GLY A 64 -16.26 17.79 -35.85
CA GLY A 64 -16.31 16.44 -36.44
C GLY A 64 -15.34 15.43 -35.86
N ALA A 65 -14.44 15.83 -34.96
CA ALA A 65 -13.60 14.91 -34.21
C ALA A 65 -14.43 14.03 -33.25
N GLY A 66 -14.05 12.76 -33.10
CA GLY A 66 -14.73 11.82 -32.20
C GLY A 66 -14.39 12.05 -30.74
N ILE A 67 -15.33 11.78 -29.83
CA ILE A 67 -15.12 11.86 -28.38
C ILE A 67 -14.35 10.62 -27.91
N PRO A 68 -13.15 10.77 -27.30
CA PRO A 68 -12.40 9.65 -26.78
C PRO A 68 -13.12 8.92 -25.64
N ARG A 69 -12.90 7.60 -25.53
CA ARG A 69 -13.28 6.79 -24.37
C ARG A 69 -12.02 6.31 -23.66
N VAL A 70 -11.95 6.55 -22.36
CA VAL A 70 -10.80 6.21 -21.52
C VAL A 70 -11.17 5.08 -20.57
N TYR A 71 -10.24 4.15 -20.35
CA TYR A 71 -10.37 3.07 -19.38
C TYR A 71 -9.06 2.99 -18.60
N GLY A 72 -9.08 3.27 -17.29
CA GLY A 72 -7.90 3.38 -16.44
C GLY A 72 -7.26 4.76 -16.47
N SER A 73 -5.93 4.82 -16.32
CA SER A 73 -5.16 6.06 -16.48
C SER A 73 -4.65 6.18 -17.91
N ALA A 74 -5.01 7.26 -18.60
CA ALA A 74 -4.52 7.52 -19.95
C ALA A 74 -4.31 9.01 -20.21
N ARG A 75 -3.21 9.34 -20.90
CA ARG A 75 -3.01 10.69 -21.42
C ARG A 75 -3.84 10.90 -22.68
N VAL A 76 -4.70 11.90 -22.69
CA VAL A 76 -5.58 12.28 -23.81
C VAL A 76 -5.22 13.71 -24.27
N ALA A 77 -5.18 13.94 -25.58
CA ALA A 77 -5.11 15.31 -26.10
C ALA A 77 -6.52 15.89 -26.11
N GLY A 78 -6.66 17.09 -25.56
CA GLY A 78 -7.94 17.75 -25.51
C GLY A 78 -8.32 18.40 -26.84
N GLN A 79 -9.54 18.91 -26.90
CA GLN A 79 -10.08 19.68 -28.02
C GLN A 79 -10.72 20.96 -27.48
N VAL A 80 -10.43 22.11 -28.11
CA VAL A 80 -11.07 23.38 -27.72
C VAL A 80 -12.57 23.28 -28.00
N ILE A 81 -13.39 23.51 -26.98
CA ILE A 81 -14.86 23.53 -27.09
C ILE A 81 -15.45 24.92 -26.84
N TRP A 82 -14.68 25.83 -26.25
CA TRP A 82 -15.02 27.23 -26.06
C TRP A 82 -13.76 28.06 -25.82
N THR A 83 -13.74 29.31 -26.28
CA THR A 83 -12.67 30.28 -26.00
C THR A 83 -13.19 31.70 -26.11
N THR A 84 -12.62 32.64 -25.35
CA THR A 84 -12.83 34.08 -25.58
C THR A 84 -11.76 34.64 -26.53
N ARG A 85 -11.91 35.92 -26.92
CA ARG A 85 -10.78 36.72 -27.39
C ARG A 85 -9.73 36.85 -26.27
N PHE A 86 -8.47 37.09 -26.63
CA PHE A 86 -7.42 37.31 -25.65
C PHE A 86 -7.67 38.60 -24.86
N GLU A 87 -7.38 38.54 -23.57
CA GLU A 87 -7.33 39.69 -22.67
C GLU A 87 -5.90 40.23 -22.68
N GLU A 88 -5.74 41.55 -22.82
CA GLU A 88 -4.45 42.23 -22.90
C GLU A 88 -4.32 43.14 -21.66
N ASP A 89 -3.29 42.92 -20.86
CA ASP A 89 -2.88 43.82 -19.78
C ASP A 89 -1.60 44.56 -20.22
N SER A 90 -1.55 45.87 -20.01
CA SER A 90 -0.36 46.69 -20.29
C SER A 90 0.20 47.30 -19.01
N ASP A 91 1.48 47.09 -18.74
CA ASP A 91 2.19 47.73 -17.62
C ASP A 91 3.25 48.71 -18.14
N THR A 92 3.27 49.93 -17.63
CA THR A 92 4.18 51.00 -18.11
C THR A 92 5.13 51.42 -17.00
N GLU A 93 6.39 51.02 -17.10
CA GLU A 93 7.45 51.46 -16.21
C GLU A 93 8.17 52.71 -16.73
N ARG A 94 8.40 53.67 -15.84
CA ARG A 94 9.19 54.87 -16.11
C ARG A 94 10.61 54.69 -15.58
N GLN A 95 11.57 54.47 -16.49
CA GLN A 95 12.99 54.50 -16.11
C GLN A 95 13.53 55.93 -16.16
N GLY A 96 14.03 56.41 -15.01
CA GLY A 96 14.69 57.69 -14.87
C GLY A 96 16.20 57.53 -14.64
N GLY A 97 17.03 58.16 -15.47
CA GLY A 97 18.46 58.27 -15.23
C GLY A 97 18.79 59.31 -14.15
N LYS A 98 19.68 58.97 -13.20
CA LYS A 98 20.31 59.97 -12.32
C LYS A 98 21.10 60.94 -13.21
N GLY A 99 20.60 62.17 -13.39
CA GLY A 99 21.30 63.22 -14.14
C GLY A 99 20.48 64.04 -15.15
N GLY A 100 19.14 63.95 -15.14
CA GLY A 100 18.30 64.86 -15.96
C GLY A 100 18.22 64.53 -17.46
N GLY A 101 18.56 63.30 -17.86
CA GLY A 101 18.33 62.79 -19.22
C GLY A 101 16.84 62.50 -19.52
N PRO A 102 16.47 62.24 -20.79
CA PRO A 102 15.10 61.98 -21.19
C PRO A 102 14.48 60.82 -20.40
N ARG A 103 13.21 60.97 -19.99
CA ARG A 103 12.42 59.87 -19.42
C ARG A 103 12.09 58.88 -20.52
N THR A 104 12.40 57.61 -20.30
CA THR A 104 11.96 56.51 -21.16
C THR A 104 10.81 55.79 -20.48
N GLU A 105 9.65 55.75 -21.14
CA GLU A 105 8.52 54.90 -20.77
C GLU A 105 8.66 53.56 -21.50
N VAL A 106 8.64 52.45 -20.78
CA VAL A 106 8.63 51.10 -21.32
C VAL A 106 7.29 50.48 -20.99
N THR A 107 6.46 50.20 -22.00
CA THR A 107 5.20 49.48 -21.84
C THR A 107 5.37 48.01 -22.22
N THR A 108 5.06 47.11 -21.30
CA THR A 108 5.04 45.65 -21.48
C THR A 108 3.60 45.18 -21.61
N TYR A 109 3.32 44.31 -22.58
CA TYR A 109 1.99 43.72 -22.79
C TYR A 109 1.98 42.25 -22.37
N SER A 110 0.98 41.85 -21.59
CA SER A 110 0.74 40.47 -21.17
C SER A 110 -0.60 39.99 -21.70
N TYR A 111 -0.63 38.79 -22.29
CA TYR A 111 -1.83 38.23 -22.90
C TYR A 111 -2.36 37.05 -22.10
N TYR A 112 -3.68 37.01 -21.92
CA TYR A 112 -4.38 35.94 -21.21
C TYR A 112 -5.49 35.33 -22.05
N GLY A 113 -5.67 34.01 -21.93
CA GLY A 113 -6.73 33.26 -22.62
C GLY A 113 -7.71 32.62 -21.64
N ASN A 114 -9.01 32.75 -21.90
CA ASN A 114 -10.03 31.88 -21.30
C ASN A 114 -10.38 30.79 -22.31
N VAL A 115 -10.19 29.53 -21.93
CA VAL A 115 -10.38 28.39 -22.84
C VAL A 115 -10.97 27.19 -22.11
N ALA A 116 -11.94 26.53 -22.74
CA ALA A 116 -12.45 25.24 -22.32
C ALA A 116 -12.00 24.15 -23.27
N VAL A 117 -11.54 23.03 -22.70
CA VAL A 117 -10.96 21.92 -23.43
C VAL A 117 -11.69 20.64 -23.07
N GLY A 118 -12.40 20.06 -24.04
CA GLY A 118 -13.03 18.74 -23.93
C GLY A 118 -11.99 17.62 -24.01
N LEU A 119 -12.19 16.54 -23.23
CA LEU A 119 -11.19 15.47 -23.07
C LEU A 119 -11.71 14.12 -23.54
N CYS A 120 -12.74 13.60 -22.88
CA CYS A 120 -13.29 12.28 -23.13
C CYS A 120 -14.72 12.16 -22.62
N GLU A 121 -15.39 11.07 -22.97
CA GLU A 121 -16.64 10.68 -22.34
C GLU A 121 -16.44 10.50 -20.83
N GLY A 122 -17.33 11.09 -20.03
CA GLY A 122 -17.37 10.94 -18.58
C GLY A 122 -18.22 9.75 -18.10
N PRO A 123 -18.39 9.59 -16.78
CA PRO A 123 -17.69 10.32 -15.73
C PRO A 123 -16.23 9.84 -15.60
N ILE A 124 -15.32 10.77 -15.29
CA ILE A 124 -13.94 10.50 -14.88
C ILE A 124 -13.81 10.68 -13.35
N ALA A 125 -12.85 9.99 -12.72
CA ALA A 125 -12.53 10.26 -11.31
C ALA A 125 -11.75 11.57 -11.16
N GLY A 126 -10.90 11.90 -12.14
CA GLY A 126 -10.16 13.16 -12.11
C GLY A 126 -9.07 13.26 -13.17
N ILE A 127 -8.29 14.33 -13.06
CA ILE A 127 -7.13 14.61 -13.90
C ILE A 127 -5.93 14.74 -12.98
N ARG A 128 -4.86 13.99 -13.27
CA ARG A 128 -3.64 14.03 -12.46
C ARG A 128 -2.69 15.11 -12.95
N ARG A 129 -2.25 15.00 -14.20
CA ARG A 129 -1.25 15.91 -14.81
C ARG A 129 -1.81 16.56 -16.05
N ILE A 130 -1.43 17.82 -16.27
CA ILE A 130 -1.80 18.57 -17.47
C ILE A 130 -0.51 19.08 -18.11
N TRP A 131 -0.39 18.90 -19.42
CA TRP A 131 0.72 19.40 -20.21
C TRP A 131 0.24 20.39 -21.26
N ALA A 132 0.97 21.48 -21.42
CA ALA A 132 0.80 22.49 -22.44
C ALA A 132 2.02 22.49 -23.37
N ASP A 133 1.81 22.18 -24.65
CA ASP A 133 2.88 21.98 -25.66
C ASP A 133 3.97 20.98 -25.22
N GLY A 134 3.59 20.00 -24.40
CA GLY A 134 4.47 18.93 -23.92
C GLY A 134 5.12 19.20 -22.55
N GLU A 135 5.07 20.44 -22.04
CA GLU A 135 5.58 20.81 -20.72
C GLU A 135 4.48 20.69 -19.66
N GLU A 136 4.79 20.11 -18.49
CA GLU A 136 3.82 19.97 -17.41
C GLU A 136 3.48 21.34 -16.80
N LEU A 137 2.20 21.56 -16.51
CA LEU A 137 1.71 22.77 -15.88
C LEU A 137 1.70 22.62 -14.38
N ASP A 138 2.20 23.64 -13.67
CA ASP A 138 1.90 23.80 -12.25
C ASP A 138 0.47 24.35 -12.09
N LEU A 139 -0.43 23.46 -11.66
CA LEU A 139 -1.84 23.80 -11.48
C LEU A 139 -2.10 24.65 -10.24
N THR A 140 -1.11 24.82 -9.35
CA THR A 140 -1.24 25.75 -8.21
C THR A 140 -1.11 27.20 -8.63
N ASP A 141 -0.52 27.46 -9.82
CA ASP A 141 -0.30 28.80 -10.36
C ASP A 141 -1.35 29.21 -11.40
N ILE A 142 -2.30 28.31 -11.71
CA ILE A 142 -3.27 28.48 -12.78
C ILE A 142 -4.69 28.28 -12.25
N VAL A 143 -5.56 29.24 -12.54
CA VAL A 143 -6.99 29.10 -12.26
C VAL A 143 -7.60 28.14 -13.29
N HIS A 144 -8.02 26.97 -12.81
CA HIS A 144 -8.64 25.96 -13.63
C HIS A 144 -9.81 25.30 -12.90
N ARG A 145 -10.76 24.75 -13.67
CA ARG A 145 -11.89 23.97 -13.17
C ARG A 145 -12.00 22.69 -13.98
N VAL A 146 -12.20 21.57 -13.29
CA VAL A 146 -12.41 20.25 -13.90
C VAL A 146 -13.87 19.89 -13.78
N TYR A 147 -14.46 19.47 -14.89
CA TYR A 147 -15.82 18.95 -14.98
C TYR A 147 -15.72 17.45 -15.28
N PRO A 148 -16.16 16.56 -14.36
CA PRO A 148 -15.98 15.11 -14.50
C PRO A 148 -16.72 14.46 -15.67
N GLY A 149 -17.71 15.14 -16.25
CA GLY A 149 -18.50 14.62 -17.36
C GLY A 149 -19.66 13.74 -16.94
N ASP A 150 -20.16 13.87 -15.72
CA ASP A 150 -21.41 13.22 -15.32
C ASP A 150 -22.64 13.95 -15.91
N GLU A 151 -23.80 13.29 -15.91
CA GLU A 151 -25.04 13.83 -16.46
C GLU A 151 -25.68 14.92 -15.58
N SER A 152 -25.22 15.08 -14.34
CA SER A 152 -25.75 16.07 -13.40
C SER A 152 -24.99 17.40 -13.42
N GLN A 153 -23.81 17.44 -14.05
CA GLN A 153 -22.96 18.63 -14.04
C GLN A 153 -23.66 19.86 -14.64
N ALA A 154 -23.35 21.02 -14.08
CA ALA A 154 -23.87 22.32 -14.49
C ALA A 154 -22.95 23.01 -15.50
N ALA A 155 -23.46 24.06 -16.15
CA ALA A 155 -22.65 24.93 -16.99
C ALA A 155 -21.55 25.62 -16.18
N ASP A 156 -20.40 25.87 -16.83
CA ASP A 156 -19.30 26.60 -16.18
C ASP A 156 -19.68 28.07 -15.97
N PRO A 157 -19.47 28.63 -14.76
CA PRO A 157 -19.86 30.01 -14.45
C PRO A 157 -19.20 31.08 -15.33
N LEU A 158 -17.94 30.89 -15.74
CA LEU A 158 -17.24 31.81 -16.64
C LEU A 158 -17.84 31.75 -18.04
N ILE A 159 -18.11 30.53 -18.54
CA ILE A 159 -18.78 30.35 -19.83
C ILE A 159 -20.18 30.99 -19.80
N GLU A 160 -20.96 30.73 -18.74
CA GLU A 160 -22.30 31.31 -18.57
C GLU A 160 -22.26 32.84 -18.45
N ALA A 161 -21.32 33.40 -17.70
CA ALA A 161 -21.15 34.85 -17.60
C ALA A 161 -20.82 35.51 -18.95
N ARG A 162 -20.11 34.81 -19.85
CA ARG A 162 -19.75 35.32 -21.17
C ARG A 162 -20.84 35.09 -22.22
N GLN A 163 -21.62 34.01 -22.13
CA GLN A 163 -22.68 33.67 -23.09
C GLN A 163 -24.08 34.19 -22.70
N GLY A 164 -24.26 34.56 -21.43
CA GLY A 164 -25.54 34.92 -20.84
C GLY A 164 -26.23 33.73 -20.17
N GLN A 165 -27.03 34.04 -19.15
CA GLN A 165 -27.73 33.05 -18.33
C GLN A 165 -28.58 32.12 -19.20
N GLY A 166 -28.43 30.80 -19.03
CA GLY A 166 -29.15 29.78 -19.78
C GLY A 166 -28.68 29.55 -21.23
N ASN A 167 -27.67 30.30 -21.71
CA ASN A 167 -27.11 30.13 -23.06
C ASN A 167 -25.81 29.31 -23.07
N ALA A 168 -25.23 28.99 -21.91
CA ALA A 168 -24.05 28.14 -21.81
C ALA A 168 -24.44 26.65 -21.76
N PRO A 169 -23.87 25.81 -22.63
CA PRO A 169 -24.04 24.36 -22.52
C PRO A 169 -23.36 23.83 -21.25
N ALA A 170 -23.98 22.86 -20.61
CA ALA A 170 -23.40 22.14 -19.46
C ALA A 170 -22.47 20.98 -19.88
N TYR A 171 -22.36 20.71 -21.18
CA TYR A 171 -21.54 19.63 -21.76
C TYR A 171 -21.70 18.27 -21.03
N ARG A 172 -22.92 17.93 -20.61
CA ARG A 172 -23.21 16.68 -19.87
C ARG A 172 -22.72 15.45 -20.65
N GLY A 173 -22.16 14.48 -19.93
CA GLY A 173 -21.54 13.30 -20.51
C GLY A 173 -20.13 13.51 -21.06
N LEU A 174 -19.62 14.75 -21.11
CA LEU A 174 -18.27 15.09 -21.56
C LEU A 174 -17.44 15.61 -20.37
N ALA A 175 -16.31 14.95 -20.11
CA ALA A 175 -15.31 15.48 -19.20
C ALA A 175 -14.53 16.59 -19.91
N TYR A 176 -14.46 17.77 -19.26
CA TYR A 176 -13.76 18.92 -19.82
C TYR A 176 -13.09 19.74 -18.71
N LEU A 177 -12.13 20.57 -19.10
CA LEU A 177 -11.48 21.52 -18.21
C LEU A 177 -11.72 22.95 -18.71
N VAL A 178 -11.75 23.91 -17.79
CA VAL A 178 -11.79 25.33 -18.12
C VAL A 178 -10.58 26.00 -17.49
N PHE A 179 -9.80 26.72 -18.29
CA PHE A 179 -8.78 27.65 -17.82
C PHE A 179 -9.35 29.07 -17.83
N GLU A 180 -9.14 29.77 -16.73
CA GLU A 180 -9.49 31.18 -16.58
C GLU A 180 -8.22 32.01 -16.53
N ARG A 181 -8.14 33.04 -17.39
CA ARG A 181 -6.98 33.92 -17.55
C ARG A 181 -5.63 33.16 -17.62
N LEU A 182 -5.53 32.14 -18.47
CA LEU A 182 -4.29 31.41 -18.71
C LEU A 182 -3.21 32.35 -19.30
N PRO A 183 -2.05 32.55 -18.67
CA PRO A 183 -0.99 33.43 -19.19
C PRO A 183 -0.34 32.83 -20.44
N LEU A 184 -0.42 33.52 -21.59
CA LEU A 184 -0.03 32.95 -22.89
C LEU A 184 1.42 33.25 -23.33
N GLU A 185 2.11 34.13 -22.62
CA GLU A 185 3.43 34.64 -22.99
C GLU A 185 4.44 33.51 -23.23
N ARG A 186 4.50 32.52 -22.33
CA ARG A 186 5.41 31.37 -22.42
C ARG A 186 5.22 30.49 -23.66
N TRP A 187 4.06 30.60 -24.33
CA TRP A 187 3.76 29.86 -25.56
C TRP A 187 3.78 30.74 -26.81
N GLY A 188 4.32 31.96 -26.71
CA GLY A 188 4.35 32.91 -27.83
C GLY A 188 3.00 33.56 -28.09
N ASN A 189 2.22 33.83 -27.04
CA ASN A 189 0.91 34.49 -27.09
C ASN A 189 -0.13 33.75 -27.93
N ARG A 190 -0.11 32.41 -27.87
CA ARG A 190 -1.17 31.55 -28.43
C ARG A 190 -1.69 30.58 -27.39
N ILE A 191 -2.85 30.01 -27.66
CA ILE A 191 -3.36 28.87 -26.89
C ILE A 191 -2.42 27.67 -27.13
N PRO A 192 -1.85 27.07 -26.06
CA PRO A 192 -1.01 25.88 -26.21
C PRO A 192 -1.83 24.62 -26.47
N GLN A 193 -1.16 23.59 -26.96
CA GLN A 193 -1.74 22.26 -27.12
C GLN A 193 -1.88 21.61 -25.75
N ILE A 194 -3.13 21.40 -25.31
CA ILE A 194 -3.41 20.82 -24.00
C ILE A 194 -3.58 19.30 -24.09
N SER A 195 -2.91 18.59 -23.21
CA SER A 195 -3.14 17.16 -22.98
C SER A 195 -3.17 16.86 -21.49
N CYS A 196 -3.98 15.89 -21.09
CA CYS A 196 -4.26 15.60 -19.69
C CYS A 196 -4.14 14.10 -19.40
N GLU A 197 -3.58 13.74 -18.25
CA GLU A 197 -3.66 12.38 -17.70
C GLU A 197 -5.01 12.23 -17.00
N VAL A 198 -5.93 11.53 -17.66
CA VAL A 198 -7.28 11.27 -17.17
C VAL A 198 -7.29 9.97 -16.38
N LEU A 199 -7.91 10.00 -15.21
CA LEU A 199 -8.19 8.85 -14.37
C LEU A 199 -9.66 8.46 -14.53
N ARG A 200 -9.94 7.29 -15.12
CA ARG A 200 -11.30 6.74 -15.23
C ARG A 200 -11.34 5.33 -14.64
N PRO A 201 -11.98 5.13 -13.46
CA PRO A 201 -12.14 3.81 -12.85
C PRO A 201 -12.77 2.80 -13.82
N VAL A 202 -12.37 1.53 -13.70
CA VAL A 202 -12.84 0.45 -14.57
C VAL A 202 -13.43 -0.70 -13.76
N GLY A 203 -14.67 -1.08 -14.07
CA GLY A 203 -15.34 -2.18 -13.38
C GLY A 203 -15.85 -1.77 -12.00
N ARG A 204 -15.85 -2.73 -11.07
CA ARG A 204 -16.56 -2.61 -9.78
C ARG A 204 -15.66 -2.42 -8.56
N LEU A 205 -14.38 -2.77 -8.66
CA LEU A 205 -13.48 -2.89 -7.50
C LEU A 205 -13.40 -1.59 -6.70
N GLU A 206 -13.14 -0.45 -7.34
CA GLU A 206 -12.93 0.82 -6.64
C GLU A 206 -14.18 1.26 -5.85
N ASN A 207 -15.37 0.92 -6.32
CA ASN A 207 -16.63 1.19 -5.61
C ASN A 207 -16.86 0.25 -4.40
N GLN A 208 -16.07 -0.82 -4.27
CA GLN A 208 -16.14 -1.78 -3.17
C GLN A 208 -15.08 -1.52 -2.09
N ILE A 209 -14.08 -0.68 -2.36
CA ILE A 209 -13.00 -0.37 -1.41
C ILE A 209 -13.56 0.55 -0.30
N ARG A 210 -13.60 0.03 0.93
CA ARG A 210 -14.11 0.73 2.12
C ARG A 210 -13.02 1.14 3.11
N ALA A 211 -11.89 0.43 3.10
CA ALA A 211 -10.73 0.73 3.95
C ALA A 211 -9.40 0.53 3.21
N MET A 212 -8.41 1.38 3.50
CA MET A 212 -7.08 1.37 2.86
C MET A 212 -5.96 1.56 3.88
N THR A 213 -4.88 0.80 3.76
CA THR A 213 -3.64 1.00 4.53
C THR A 213 -2.68 1.92 3.77
N ILE A 214 -2.30 3.04 4.40
CA ILE A 214 -1.39 4.03 3.83
C ILE A 214 0.05 3.68 4.20
N ILE A 215 0.77 3.16 3.21
CA ILE A 215 2.19 2.75 3.28
C ILE A 215 3.07 3.66 2.39
N PRO A 216 4.40 3.72 2.58
CA PRO A 216 5.27 2.87 3.42
C PRO A 216 5.35 3.27 4.90
N GLY A 217 4.73 4.38 5.31
CA GLY A 217 4.82 4.90 6.69
C GLY A 217 6.23 5.36 7.12
N ALA A 218 7.16 5.44 6.16
CA ALA A 218 8.55 5.86 6.34
C ALA A 218 8.91 6.96 5.32
N SER A 219 8.59 8.20 5.69
CA SER A 219 9.09 9.42 5.05
C SER A 219 9.04 10.55 6.07
N GLU A 220 10.15 11.27 6.28
CA GLU A 220 10.24 12.30 7.34
C GLU A 220 9.11 13.33 7.31
N HIS A 221 8.73 13.79 6.12
CA HIS A 221 7.65 14.78 5.91
C HIS A 221 6.61 14.33 4.87
N GLY A 222 6.68 13.09 4.36
CA GLY A 222 5.83 12.63 3.26
C GLY A 222 4.35 12.49 3.62
N LEU A 223 4.02 12.28 4.91
CA LEU A 223 2.63 12.26 5.39
C LEU A 223 2.05 13.67 5.58
N ASP A 224 2.86 14.72 5.49
CA ASP A 224 2.45 16.06 5.85
C ASP A 224 1.65 16.72 4.70
N PRO A 225 0.40 17.14 4.93
CA PRO A 225 -0.35 17.93 3.95
C PRO A 225 0.26 19.32 3.71
N ARG A 226 1.04 19.86 4.66
CA ARG A 226 1.75 21.14 4.50
C ARG A 226 3.06 20.95 3.71
N PRO A 227 3.36 21.79 2.70
CA PRO A 227 4.65 21.76 2.04
C PRO A 227 5.79 22.11 3.01
N VAL A 228 6.84 21.29 3.05
CA VAL A 228 8.05 21.52 3.85
C VAL A 228 9.21 21.89 2.95
N ARG A 229 9.86 23.01 3.27
CA ARG A 229 10.96 23.57 2.49
C ARG A 229 12.31 23.25 3.13
N GLU A 230 13.24 22.78 2.32
CA GLU A 230 14.66 22.60 2.64
C GLU A 230 15.48 23.62 1.84
N ARG A 231 16.41 24.30 2.52
CA ARG A 231 17.36 25.22 1.89
C ARG A 231 18.62 24.43 1.55
N LEU A 232 18.96 24.37 0.27
CA LEU A 232 20.15 23.65 -0.23
C LEU A 232 21.37 24.57 -0.28
N GLY A 233 21.14 25.86 -0.50
CA GLY A 233 22.18 26.90 -0.55
C GLY A 233 21.57 28.29 -0.73
N PRO A 234 22.41 29.35 -0.83
CA PRO A 234 21.91 30.70 -1.05
C PRO A 234 21.06 30.81 -2.32
N GLY A 235 19.75 31.03 -2.16
CA GLY A 235 18.80 31.15 -3.27
C GLY A 235 18.36 29.83 -3.91
N GLU A 236 18.75 28.68 -3.35
CA GLU A 236 18.36 27.35 -3.82
C GLU A 236 17.58 26.63 -2.72
N ASP A 237 16.30 26.38 -2.98
CA ASP A 237 15.37 25.68 -2.08
C ASP A 237 14.74 24.48 -2.79
N ARG A 238 14.33 23.49 -2.01
CA ARG A 238 13.54 22.34 -2.46
C ARG A 238 12.32 22.15 -1.56
N LEU A 239 11.18 21.81 -2.15
CA LEU A 239 10.02 21.30 -1.42
C LEU A 239 10.14 19.79 -1.28
N MET A 240 10.25 19.30 -0.04
CA MET A 240 10.61 17.91 0.23
C MET A 240 9.46 16.93 -0.06
N ASN A 241 8.24 17.34 0.25
CA ASN A 241 7.00 16.55 0.16
C ASN A 241 6.06 17.11 -0.91
N ARG A 242 6.63 17.70 -1.96
CA ARG A 242 5.92 18.16 -3.15
C ARG A 242 6.74 17.84 -4.39
N ASN A 243 6.59 16.61 -4.89
CA ASN A 243 7.28 16.09 -6.06
C ASN A 243 6.36 16.09 -7.31
N MET A 244 5.14 16.59 -7.17
CA MET A 244 4.18 16.79 -8.25
C MET A 244 3.76 18.25 -8.41
N LEU A 245 3.10 18.57 -9.53
CA LEU A 245 2.76 19.94 -9.94
C LEU A 245 1.25 20.25 -9.92
N TYR A 246 0.41 19.39 -9.35
CA TYR A 246 -1.05 19.58 -9.40
C TYR A 246 -1.71 19.91 -8.05
N LYS A 247 -0.95 19.83 -6.95
CA LYS A 247 -1.41 20.12 -5.58
C LYS A 247 -0.30 20.77 -4.74
N THR A 248 -0.64 21.08 -3.50
CA THR A 248 0.26 21.69 -2.51
C THR A 248 1.26 20.71 -1.91
N SER A 249 0.91 19.44 -1.76
CA SER A 249 1.77 18.37 -1.24
C SER A 249 1.42 17.01 -1.87
N ASP A 250 2.37 16.08 -1.82
CA ASP A 250 2.20 14.71 -2.31
C ASP A 250 1.09 13.99 -1.53
N TRP A 251 0.98 14.26 -0.22
CA TRP A 251 -0.12 13.77 0.61
C TRP A 251 -1.48 14.23 0.09
N SER A 252 -1.66 15.54 -0.12
CA SER A 252 -2.96 16.08 -0.56
C SER A 252 -3.34 15.56 -1.93
N ALA A 253 -2.37 15.45 -2.84
CA ALA A 253 -2.53 14.83 -4.15
C ALA A 253 -3.02 13.37 -4.05
N ALA A 254 -2.32 12.54 -3.26
CA ALA A 254 -2.64 11.13 -3.12
C ALA A 254 -4.02 10.91 -2.47
N MET A 255 -4.36 11.69 -1.44
CA MET A 255 -5.64 11.56 -0.74
C MET A 255 -6.84 12.07 -1.55
N ASP A 256 -6.67 13.16 -2.32
CA ASP A 256 -7.69 13.63 -3.26
C ASP A 256 -7.96 12.56 -4.32
N GLU A 257 -6.91 11.98 -4.87
CA GLU A 257 -7.03 10.91 -5.86
C GLU A 257 -7.69 9.66 -5.29
N LEU A 258 -7.24 9.18 -4.13
CA LEU A 258 -7.80 8.00 -3.47
C LEU A 258 -9.30 8.19 -3.20
N SER A 259 -9.70 9.36 -2.70
CA SER A 259 -11.11 9.69 -2.43
C SER A 259 -11.93 9.74 -3.72
N ALA A 260 -11.36 10.25 -4.81
CA ALA A 260 -12.03 10.32 -6.10
C ALA A 260 -12.19 8.94 -6.77
N LEU A 261 -11.20 8.06 -6.60
CA LEU A 261 -11.24 6.69 -7.11
C LEU A 261 -12.18 5.81 -6.30
N CYS A 262 -12.14 5.90 -4.98
CA CYS A 262 -12.83 4.99 -4.05
C CYS A 262 -13.95 5.71 -3.28
N PRO A 263 -15.12 5.95 -3.89
CA PRO A 263 -16.19 6.75 -3.26
C PRO A 263 -16.82 6.10 -2.02
N ALA A 264 -16.59 4.80 -1.81
CA ALA A 264 -17.08 4.07 -0.63
C ALA A 264 -16.06 4.04 0.52
N LEU A 265 -14.89 4.69 0.38
CA LEU A 265 -13.86 4.73 1.40
C LEU A 265 -14.38 5.42 2.65
N GLY A 266 -14.42 4.69 3.77
CA GLY A 266 -14.84 5.20 5.07
C GLY A 266 -13.75 5.11 6.14
N ARG A 267 -12.65 4.40 5.87
CA ARG A 267 -11.57 4.18 6.83
C ARG A 267 -10.19 4.21 6.19
N SER A 268 -9.20 4.67 6.94
CA SER A 268 -7.80 4.58 6.55
C SER A 268 -6.91 4.17 7.72
N ALA A 269 -6.01 3.21 7.47
CA ALA A 269 -4.94 2.87 8.40
C ALA A 269 -3.68 3.67 8.07
N LEU A 270 -3.25 4.54 8.98
CA LEU A 270 -2.07 5.39 8.81
C LEU A 270 -0.85 4.71 9.45
N VAL A 271 0.06 4.22 8.62
CA VAL A 271 1.28 3.54 9.06
C VAL A 271 2.34 4.56 9.48
N VAL A 272 2.91 4.40 10.68
CA VAL A 272 3.99 5.26 11.21
C VAL A 272 5.16 4.43 11.72
N SER A 273 6.25 4.45 10.96
CA SER A 273 7.37 3.52 11.16
C SER A 273 8.47 4.06 12.07
N TRP A 274 8.93 3.22 13.00
CA TRP A 274 10.21 3.35 13.69
C TRP A 274 11.15 2.21 13.27
N PHE A 275 12.42 2.29 13.66
CA PHE A 275 13.46 1.38 13.18
C PHE A 275 14.01 0.51 14.30
N GLY A 276 13.97 -0.81 14.08
CA GLY A 276 14.73 -1.79 14.85
C GLY A 276 16.08 -2.08 14.23
N ASP A 277 17.08 -2.40 15.04
CA ASP A 277 18.47 -2.52 14.59
C ASP A 277 19.15 -3.86 14.89
N ASP A 278 18.42 -4.81 15.46
CA ASP A 278 18.90 -6.17 15.77
C ASP A 278 17.71 -7.13 15.82
N LEU A 279 17.87 -8.35 15.29
CA LEU A 279 16.86 -9.41 15.37
C LEU A 279 16.72 -10.05 16.76
N ARG A 280 17.67 -9.82 17.67
CA ARG A 280 17.66 -10.42 19.01
C ARG A 280 16.95 -9.48 19.98
N ALA A 281 15.86 -9.95 20.59
CA ALA A 281 14.97 -9.17 21.45
C ALA A 281 15.71 -8.40 22.56
N GLY A 282 16.67 -9.02 23.24
CA GLY A 282 17.46 -8.37 24.29
C GLY A 282 18.38 -7.24 23.80
N HIS A 283 18.72 -7.23 22.52
CA HIS A 283 19.66 -6.31 21.90
C HIS A 283 19.00 -5.24 21.03
N CYS A 284 17.83 -5.54 20.47
CA CYS A 284 17.09 -4.64 19.58
C CYS A 284 16.77 -3.32 20.29
N ARG A 285 16.96 -2.21 19.56
CA ARG A 285 16.54 -0.87 19.97
C ARG A 285 15.61 -0.29 18.91
N LEU A 286 14.47 0.21 19.35
CA LEU A 286 13.46 0.83 18.49
C LEU A 286 13.56 2.35 18.57
N ARG A 287 14.00 2.99 17.48
CA ARG A 287 14.26 4.44 17.44
C ARG A 287 13.57 5.09 16.24
N PRO A 288 13.11 6.34 16.35
CA PRO A 288 12.77 7.09 15.15
C PRO A 288 14.04 7.30 14.30
N GLY A 289 13.89 7.27 12.97
CA GLY A 289 15.00 7.35 12.02
C GLY A 289 14.97 8.60 11.16
N VAL A 290 16.15 9.06 10.74
CA VAL A 290 16.35 10.17 9.80
C VAL A 290 17.26 9.75 8.65
N GLU A 291 17.02 10.32 7.48
CA GLU A 291 17.79 10.06 6.25
C GLU A 291 19.14 10.80 6.26
N LEU A 292 19.15 12.00 6.86
CA LEU A 292 20.31 12.86 6.98
C LEU A 292 20.50 13.32 8.42
N ALA A 293 21.76 13.33 8.88
CA ALA A 293 22.12 13.79 10.22
C ALA A 293 21.85 15.30 10.42
N THR A 294 21.97 16.08 9.35
CA THR A 294 21.77 17.54 9.33
C THR A 294 20.97 17.93 8.11
N ARG A 295 19.99 18.83 8.29
CA ARG A 295 19.13 19.37 7.24
C ARG A 295 18.73 20.81 7.64
N ASP A 296 18.78 21.75 6.70
CA ASP A 296 18.28 23.13 6.90
C ASP A 296 16.85 23.23 6.37
N GLU A 297 15.90 23.00 7.25
CA GLU A 297 14.47 22.93 6.93
C GLU A 297 13.68 23.98 7.71
N GLU A 298 12.63 24.51 7.08
CA GLU A 298 11.78 25.53 7.69
C GLU A 298 11.04 25.02 8.94
N GLU A 299 10.62 23.75 8.92
CA GLU A 299 10.02 23.06 10.07
C GLU A 299 10.96 21.93 10.53
N SER A 300 11.58 22.13 11.68
CA SER A 300 12.52 21.14 12.22
C SER A 300 11.83 19.81 12.52
N TRP A 301 12.36 18.74 11.94
CA TRP A 301 11.89 17.38 12.17
C TRP A 301 12.07 16.97 13.64
N ARG A 302 11.01 16.37 14.20
CA ARG A 302 10.99 15.77 15.53
C ARG A 302 10.08 14.54 15.54
N ALA A 303 10.51 13.51 16.25
CA ALA A 303 9.71 12.33 16.57
C ALA A 303 10.26 11.65 17.83
N GLY A 304 9.43 10.89 18.55
CA GLY A 304 9.89 10.11 19.72
C GLY A 304 10.47 10.94 20.87
N GLY A 305 10.08 12.22 20.96
CA GLY A 305 10.62 13.18 21.92
C GLY A 305 12.01 13.72 21.60
N VAL A 306 12.56 13.41 20.42
CA VAL A 306 13.91 13.83 19.99
C VAL A 306 13.86 14.62 18.68
N GLY A 307 14.90 15.44 18.46
CA GLY A 307 15.22 15.97 17.13
C GLY A 307 16.20 15.06 16.40
N ARG A 308 16.64 15.48 15.21
CA ARG A 308 17.54 14.70 14.31
C ARG A 308 18.77 14.11 15.01
N SER A 309 19.41 14.87 15.90
CA SER A 309 20.63 14.42 16.60
C SER A 309 20.41 13.28 17.60
N GLY A 310 19.18 13.08 18.08
CA GLY A 310 18.82 11.97 18.97
C GLY A 310 18.25 10.75 18.25
N ALA A 311 17.91 10.91 16.96
CA ALA A 311 17.36 9.87 16.10
C ALA A 311 18.44 8.92 15.56
N ARG A 312 18.00 7.79 15.03
CA ARG A 312 18.87 6.87 14.30
C ARG A 312 19.14 7.45 12.91
N LEU A 313 20.39 7.52 12.50
CA LEU A 313 20.72 7.73 11.09
C LEU A 313 20.47 6.41 10.35
N ILE A 314 19.56 6.43 9.38
CA ILE A 314 19.21 5.24 8.60
C ILE A 314 20.45 4.76 7.83
N SER A 315 20.62 3.44 7.76
CA SER A 315 21.72 2.85 6.99
C SER A 315 21.70 3.27 5.52
N ARG A 316 22.83 3.14 4.82
CA ARG A 316 22.94 3.54 3.41
C ARG A 316 23.14 2.34 2.51
N LEU A 317 22.54 2.40 1.33
CA LEU A 317 22.70 1.43 0.26
C LEU A 317 22.72 2.18 -1.08
N ASP A 318 23.61 1.78 -1.99
CA ASP A 318 23.74 2.35 -3.35
C ASP A 318 23.79 3.89 -3.41
N GLY A 319 24.44 4.50 -2.41
CA GLY A 319 24.61 5.95 -2.32
C GLY A 319 23.43 6.71 -1.72
N GLY A 320 22.30 6.07 -1.44
CA GLY A 320 21.11 6.65 -0.78
C GLY A 320 20.86 6.09 0.63
N PRO A 321 19.89 6.65 1.37
CA PRO A 321 19.37 5.99 2.57
C PRO A 321 18.62 4.71 2.19
N ALA A 322 18.76 3.65 2.98
CA ALA A 322 18.12 2.37 2.73
C ALA A 322 16.59 2.42 2.92
N PHE A 323 16.09 3.36 3.73
CA PHE A 323 14.67 3.64 3.94
C PHE A 323 14.43 5.16 3.97
N GLY A 324 13.18 5.59 3.81
CA GLY A 324 12.78 6.94 4.22
C GLY A 324 12.76 7.07 5.74
N GLY A 325 12.81 8.29 6.27
CA GLY A 325 12.81 8.54 7.72
C GLY A 325 11.47 8.29 8.42
N THR A 326 11.48 8.25 9.76
CA THR A 326 10.23 8.24 10.54
C THR A 326 9.47 9.53 10.28
N PRO A 327 8.16 9.48 9.97
CA PRO A 327 7.34 10.69 9.82
C PRO A 327 7.42 11.59 11.05
N SER A 328 7.50 12.90 10.82
CA SER A 328 7.51 13.88 11.91
C SER A 328 6.19 13.83 12.69
N ASP A 329 6.27 13.99 14.01
CA ASP A 329 5.09 14.00 14.88
C ASP A 329 4.06 15.05 14.41
N ALA A 330 4.54 16.22 13.97
CA ALA A 330 3.71 17.30 13.47
C ALA A 330 3.01 16.95 12.14
N GLY A 331 3.74 16.32 11.21
CA GLY A 331 3.17 15.84 9.94
C GLY A 331 2.10 14.77 10.17
N VAL A 332 2.34 13.82 11.10
CA VAL A 332 1.36 12.79 11.49
C VAL A 332 0.07 13.41 12.04
N LEU A 333 0.17 14.37 12.96
CA LEU A 333 -1.02 15.05 13.50
C LEU A 333 -1.83 15.76 12.41
N ARG A 334 -1.16 16.42 11.45
CA ARG A 334 -1.81 17.08 10.32
C ARG A 334 -2.43 16.09 9.34
N ALA A 335 -1.76 14.97 9.08
CA ALA A 335 -2.27 13.90 8.23
C ALA A 335 -3.59 13.34 8.79
N ILE A 336 -3.63 13.04 10.10
CA ILE A 336 -4.83 12.54 10.77
C ILE A 336 -5.95 13.59 10.70
N ALA A 337 -5.63 14.87 10.92
CA ALA A 337 -6.62 15.94 10.80
C ALA A 337 -7.21 16.05 9.39
N ASP A 338 -6.38 15.90 8.34
CA ASP A 338 -6.83 15.88 6.94
C ASP A 338 -7.71 14.66 6.64
N LEU A 339 -7.34 13.45 7.08
CA LEU A 339 -8.18 12.25 6.95
C LEU A 339 -9.56 12.45 7.58
N LYS A 340 -9.60 12.99 8.80
CA LYS A 340 -10.87 13.25 9.50
C LYS A 340 -11.69 14.34 8.82
N ALA A 341 -11.05 15.38 8.28
CA ALA A 341 -11.74 16.43 7.51
C ALA A 341 -12.39 15.88 6.23
N ARG A 342 -11.84 14.80 5.67
CA ARG A 342 -12.42 14.05 4.55
C ARG A 342 -13.53 13.07 4.96
N GLY A 343 -13.82 12.95 6.26
CA GLY A 343 -14.83 12.03 6.80
C GLY A 343 -14.35 10.59 6.96
N LEU A 344 -13.04 10.35 6.94
CA LEU A 344 -12.47 9.01 7.10
C LEU A 344 -12.22 8.70 8.58
N ALA A 345 -12.64 7.51 9.02
CA ALA A 345 -12.20 6.94 10.29
C ALA A 345 -10.72 6.57 10.21
N VAL A 346 -9.95 6.89 11.24
CA VAL A 346 -8.49 6.72 11.24
C VAL A 346 -8.08 5.59 12.18
N THR A 347 -7.43 4.57 11.61
CA THR A 347 -6.71 3.53 12.34
C THR A 347 -5.24 3.93 12.42
N TYR A 348 -4.74 4.27 13.60
CA TYR A 348 -3.32 4.56 13.79
C TYR A 348 -2.54 3.24 13.86
N TYR A 349 -1.53 3.10 13.00
CA TYR A 349 -0.82 1.84 12.80
C TYR A 349 0.70 2.01 13.05
N PRO A 350 1.19 1.82 14.28
CA PRO A 350 2.62 1.77 14.58
C PRO A 350 3.32 0.61 13.88
N PHE A 351 4.48 0.86 13.28
CA PHE A 351 5.19 -0.13 12.47
C PHE A 351 6.68 -0.18 12.76
N ILE A 352 7.30 -1.34 12.57
CA ILE A 352 8.74 -1.55 12.77
C ILE A 352 9.37 -1.95 11.43
N LEU A 353 10.32 -1.15 10.97
CA LEU A 353 11.24 -1.50 9.89
C LEU A 353 12.57 -1.96 10.49
N MET A 354 13.11 -3.09 10.04
CA MET A 354 14.42 -3.55 10.51
C MET A 354 15.54 -2.94 9.66
N ASP A 355 16.26 -1.99 10.23
CA ASP A 355 17.40 -1.32 9.60
C ASP A 355 18.71 -2.06 9.92
N VAL A 356 18.82 -3.28 9.39
CA VAL A 356 20.02 -4.14 9.48
C VAL A 356 20.65 -4.22 8.09
N PRO A 357 21.69 -3.42 7.79
CA PRO A 357 22.27 -3.37 6.45
C PRO A 357 23.08 -4.63 6.10
N PRO A 358 23.30 -4.92 4.81
CA PRO A 358 24.25 -5.94 4.39
C PRO A 358 25.66 -5.64 4.93
N GLY A 359 26.43 -6.69 5.22
CA GLY A 359 27.79 -6.54 5.76
C GLY A 359 27.86 -6.16 7.24
N ASN A 360 26.74 -6.22 7.98
CA ASN A 360 26.73 -6.07 9.43
C ASN A 360 27.54 -7.18 10.14
N THR A 361 27.88 -6.95 11.40
CA THR A 361 28.63 -7.90 12.25
C THR A 361 27.78 -8.47 13.40
N LEU A 362 26.46 -8.35 13.30
CA LEU A 362 25.55 -8.80 14.35
C LEU A 362 25.48 -10.32 14.36
N CYS A 363 25.43 -10.92 15.55
CA CYS A 363 25.24 -12.37 15.68
C CYS A 363 23.86 -12.75 15.14
N ASP A 364 23.81 -13.69 14.21
CA ASP A 364 22.56 -14.14 13.61
C ASP A 364 21.86 -15.20 14.47
N PRO A 365 20.66 -14.91 15.01
CA PRO A 365 19.94 -15.90 15.80
C PRO A 365 19.51 -17.14 14.99
N TYR A 366 19.52 -17.04 13.64
CA TYR A 366 19.21 -18.13 12.72
C TYR A 366 20.45 -18.90 12.23
N GLY A 367 21.65 -18.57 12.72
CA GLY A 367 22.88 -19.35 12.49
C GLY A 367 23.68 -19.00 11.24
N GLY A 368 23.34 -17.93 10.54
CA GLY A 368 24.18 -17.29 9.54
C GLY A 368 25.44 -16.65 10.16
N THR A 369 26.33 -16.17 9.28
CA THR A 369 27.56 -15.49 9.68
C THR A 369 27.32 -14.06 10.18
N ALA A 370 26.22 -13.46 9.75
CA ALA A 370 25.71 -12.14 10.14
C ALA A 370 24.18 -12.15 9.97
N GLN A 371 23.48 -11.21 10.61
CA GLN A 371 22.04 -11.09 10.43
C GLN A 371 21.69 -10.75 8.97
N ALA A 372 20.58 -11.31 8.49
CA ALA A 372 20.08 -11.06 7.14
C ALA A 372 19.84 -9.55 6.90
N ALA A 373 19.99 -9.11 5.64
CA ALA A 373 19.79 -7.71 5.30
C ALA A 373 18.30 -7.34 5.31
N PHE A 374 17.97 -6.22 5.96
CA PHE A 374 16.64 -5.63 6.05
C PHE A 374 15.52 -6.66 6.27
N PRO A 375 15.62 -7.51 7.32
CA PRO A 375 14.72 -8.63 7.52
C PRO A 375 13.32 -8.15 7.92
N TRP A 376 12.32 -9.00 7.75
CA TRP A 376 10.98 -8.71 8.27
C TRP A 376 10.97 -8.70 9.81
N ARG A 377 10.16 -7.81 10.41
CA ARG A 377 10.04 -7.67 11.88
C ARG A 377 9.59 -8.96 12.57
N GLY A 378 8.80 -9.81 11.90
CA GLY A 378 8.41 -11.12 12.41
C GLY A 378 9.56 -12.10 12.59
N ARG A 379 10.77 -11.76 12.12
CA ARG A 379 12.02 -12.50 12.40
C ARG A 379 12.66 -12.16 13.75
N LEU A 380 12.17 -11.14 14.48
CA LEU A 380 12.63 -10.83 15.83
C LEU A 380 12.48 -12.06 16.74
N THR A 381 13.53 -12.42 17.47
CA THR A 381 13.57 -13.65 18.28
C THR A 381 14.58 -13.55 19.44
N LEU A 382 14.90 -14.67 20.09
CA LEU A 382 15.95 -14.75 21.13
C LEU A 382 17.36 -14.71 20.52
N ASP A 383 18.40 -14.68 21.35
CA ASP A 383 19.79 -14.74 20.88
C ASP A 383 20.10 -15.94 19.98
N ILE A 384 19.39 -17.05 20.23
CA ILE A 384 19.36 -18.23 19.38
C ILE A 384 17.88 -18.59 19.18
N ALA A 385 17.43 -18.58 17.93
CA ALA A 385 16.01 -18.79 17.59
C ALA A 385 15.48 -20.14 18.12
N PRO A 386 14.20 -20.23 18.52
CA PRO A 386 13.55 -21.50 18.86
C PRO A 386 13.78 -22.59 17.81
N GLY A 387 13.92 -23.84 18.25
CA GLY A 387 14.21 -24.98 17.38
C GLY A 387 15.69 -25.19 17.04
N ARG A 388 16.57 -24.24 17.43
CA ARG A 388 18.03 -24.40 17.27
C ARG A 388 18.69 -24.90 18.56
N PRO A 389 19.78 -25.69 18.46
CA PRO A 389 20.55 -26.11 19.63
C PRO A 389 21.02 -24.93 20.47
N GLY A 390 20.78 -25.00 21.79
CA GLY A 390 21.16 -23.94 22.72
C GLY A 390 20.18 -22.76 22.79
N SER A 391 19.04 -22.80 22.09
CA SER A 391 18.01 -21.77 22.23
C SER A 391 17.56 -21.61 23.69
N PRO A 392 17.43 -20.37 24.21
CA PRO A 392 16.92 -20.14 25.56
C PRO A 392 15.39 -20.22 25.65
N ASN A 393 14.69 -20.57 24.56
CA ASN A 393 13.24 -20.74 24.56
C ASN A 393 12.81 -21.78 25.61
N GLY A 394 11.76 -21.49 26.36
CA GLY A 394 11.32 -22.36 27.47
C GLY A 394 12.18 -22.23 28.73
N THR A 395 12.92 -21.12 28.90
CA THR A 395 13.75 -20.86 30.09
C THR A 395 13.50 -19.46 30.67
N ALA A 396 14.02 -19.19 31.88
CA ALA A 396 13.97 -17.85 32.47
C ALA A 396 14.70 -16.79 31.64
N ALA A 397 15.74 -17.18 30.88
CA ALA A 397 16.48 -16.25 30.02
C ALA A 397 15.62 -15.70 28.88
N ALA A 398 14.68 -16.49 28.35
CA ALA A 398 13.72 -16.00 27.35
C ALA A 398 12.85 -14.87 27.89
N ARG A 399 12.31 -15.01 29.11
CA ARG A 399 11.54 -13.95 29.78
C ARG A 399 12.36 -12.68 29.98
N THR A 400 13.62 -12.80 30.40
CA THR A 400 14.53 -11.65 30.55
C THR A 400 14.77 -10.93 29.23
N ALA A 401 15.01 -11.67 28.14
CA ALA A 401 15.21 -11.08 26.81
C ALA A 401 13.95 -10.34 26.31
N ILE A 402 12.77 -10.93 26.50
CA ILE A 402 11.50 -10.29 26.16
C ILE A 402 11.22 -9.07 27.03
N ALA A 403 11.49 -9.12 28.33
CA ALA A 403 11.33 -7.99 29.22
C ALA A 403 12.24 -6.81 28.82
N ALA A 404 13.48 -7.09 28.37
CA ALA A 404 14.39 -6.09 27.85
C ALA A 404 13.87 -5.43 26.56
N PHE A 405 13.25 -6.20 25.66
CA PHE A 405 12.61 -5.66 24.45
C PHE A 405 11.39 -4.80 24.77
N LEU A 406 10.50 -5.30 25.63
CA LEU A 406 9.30 -4.58 26.08
C LEU A 406 9.65 -3.27 26.78
N GLY A 407 10.68 -3.29 27.62
CA GLY A 407 11.12 -2.15 28.42
C GLY A 407 10.18 -1.83 29.59
N ALA A 408 10.50 -0.73 30.27
CA ALA A 408 9.82 -0.26 31.47
C ALA A 408 9.08 1.07 31.29
N ALA A 409 9.09 1.67 30.10
CA ALA A 409 8.35 2.89 29.81
C ALA A 409 6.85 2.74 30.11
N ASP A 410 6.28 3.76 30.74
CA ASP A 410 4.88 3.86 31.16
C ASP A 410 4.19 5.06 30.46
N PRO A 411 2.86 5.05 30.24
CA PRO A 411 2.16 6.20 29.67
C PRO A 411 2.41 7.54 30.40
N SER A 412 2.66 7.50 31.71
CA SER A 412 2.93 8.67 32.55
C SER A 412 4.32 9.28 32.33
N ASP A 413 5.24 8.57 31.69
CA ASP A 413 6.58 9.07 31.34
C ASP A 413 6.53 10.12 30.22
N PHE A 414 5.39 10.27 29.57
CA PHE A 414 5.17 11.16 28.44
C PHE A 414 4.33 12.37 28.84
N SER A 415 4.78 13.54 28.41
CA SER A 415 4.06 14.80 28.60
C SER A 415 3.88 15.52 27.27
N VAL A 416 2.72 16.16 27.08
CA VAL A 416 2.45 16.96 25.90
C VAL A 416 2.75 18.42 26.21
N GLY A 417 3.58 19.05 25.38
CA GLY A 417 3.95 20.44 25.52
C GLY A 417 3.91 21.20 24.19
N PRO A 418 4.33 22.47 24.17
CA PRO A 418 4.33 23.30 22.96
C PRO A 418 5.25 22.78 21.86
N ASN A 419 6.27 22.00 22.22
CA ASN A 419 7.26 21.42 21.30
C ASN A 419 6.95 19.95 20.92
N GLY A 420 5.70 19.52 21.12
CA GLY A 420 5.25 18.14 20.91
C GLY A 420 5.32 17.29 22.17
N ILE A 421 5.43 15.98 21.98
CA ILE A 421 5.51 15.00 23.07
C ILE A 421 6.95 14.93 23.58
N ALA A 422 7.12 15.05 24.89
CA ALA A 422 8.40 14.84 25.58
C ALA A 422 8.35 13.54 26.39
N TYR A 423 9.48 12.83 26.44
CA TYR A 423 9.66 11.60 27.21
C TYR A 423 10.65 11.83 28.35
N SER A 424 10.29 11.37 29.55
CA SER A 424 11.05 11.57 30.79
C SER A 424 11.28 10.27 31.59
N GLY A 425 10.89 9.13 31.02
CA GLY A 425 11.04 7.81 31.63
C GLY A 425 12.45 7.23 31.55
N PRO A 426 12.60 5.91 31.79
CA PRO A 426 13.88 5.21 31.71
C PRO A 426 14.63 5.47 30.39
N ASN A 427 15.96 5.55 30.43
CA ASN A 427 16.79 5.74 29.24
C ASN A 427 16.88 4.46 28.40
N GLU A 428 15.81 4.17 27.67
CA GLU A 428 15.63 2.98 26.84
C GLU A 428 15.04 3.32 25.47
N TRP A 429 15.22 2.44 24.50
CA TRP A 429 14.58 2.50 23.19
C TRP A 429 13.81 1.19 22.98
N SER A 430 12.77 1.03 23.79
CA SER A 430 11.98 -0.19 23.95
C SER A 430 10.69 -0.15 23.14
N TYR A 431 10.03 -1.31 23.06
CA TYR A 431 8.71 -1.44 22.45
C TYR A 431 7.64 -0.59 23.13
N ARG A 432 7.57 -0.59 24.46
CA ARG A 432 6.62 0.26 25.20
C ARG A 432 6.87 1.74 24.94
N ARG A 433 8.13 2.19 24.88
CA ARG A 433 8.45 3.58 24.59
C ARG A 433 7.94 4.00 23.21
N MET A 434 8.14 3.16 22.20
CA MET A 434 7.62 3.41 20.85
C MET A 434 6.10 3.48 20.85
N ILE A 435 5.43 2.45 21.39
CA ILE A 435 3.97 2.35 21.35
C ILE A 435 3.32 3.49 22.14
N PHE A 436 3.79 3.81 23.35
CA PHE A 436 3.18 4.87 24.16
C PHE A 436 3.44 6.28 23.62
N HIS A 437 4.59 6.54 22.98
CA HIS A 437 4.77 7.80 22.23
C HIS A 437 3.68 7.95 21.16
N GLN A 438 3.49 6.90 20.36
CA GLN A 438 2.53 6.92 19.26
C GLN A 438 1.08 6.92 19.76
N ALA A 439 0.78 6.27 20.90
CA ALA A 439 -0.52 6.34 21.55
C ALA A 439 -0.85 7.75 22.04
N HIS A 440 0.15 8.52 22.51
CA HIS A 440 -0.05 9.93 22.84
C HIS A 440 -0.34 10.79 21.59
N LEU A 441 0.32 10.54 20.45
CA LEU A 441 -0.02 11.21 19.18
C LEU A 441 -1.45 10.88 18.75
N ALA A 442 -1.79 9.60 18.76
CA ALA A 442 -3.10 9.09 18.39
C ALA A 442 -4.21 9.68 19.28
N LYS A 443 -3.96 9.79 20.58
CA LYS A 443 -4.85 10.46 21.54
C LYS A 443 -5.05 11.93 21.24
N LEU A 444 -3.96 12.65 20.96
CA LEU A 444 -4.01 14.08 20.62
C LEU A 444 -4.80 14.36 19.34
N ALA A 445 -4.65 13.49 18.33
CA ALA A 445 -5.36 13.61 17.07
C ALA A 445 -6.81 13.08 17.13
N GLY A 446 -7.12 12.25 18.14
CA GLY A 446 -8.41 11.61 18.34
C GLY A 446 -8.71 10.57 17.26
N VAL A 447 -7.90 9.51 17.19
CA VAL A 447 -8.10 8.41 16.22
C VAL A 447 -9.26 7.50 16.61
N ASP A 448 -9.79 6.76 15.63
CA ASP A 448 -10.91 5.83 15.80
C ASP A 448 -10.44 4.43 16.20
N ALA A 449 -9.22 4.06 15.79
CA ALA A 449 -8.59 2.79 16.16
C ALA A 449 -7.07 2.94 16.35
N PHE A 450 -6.48 2.05 17.15
CA PHE A 450 -5.05 1.99 17.42
C PHE A 450 -4.56 0.54 17.40
N VAL A 451 -3.53 0.27 16.60
CA VAL A 451 -2.87 -1.04 16.54
C VAL A 451 -1.72 -1.06 17.56
N ILE A 452 -1.72 -2.01 18.51
CA ILE A 452 -0.67 -2.08 19.55
C ILE A 452 0.62 -2.75 19.06
N GLY A 453 0.57 -3.37 17.87
CA GLY A 453 1.65 -4.13 17.27
C GLY A 453 1.16 -4.89 16.05
N SER A 454 2.10 -5.28 15.18
CA SER A 454 1.78 -6.09 14.01
C SER A 454 2.87 -7.11 13.70
N GLU A 455 2.44 -8.31 13.28
CA GLU A 455 3.28 -9.40 12.78
C GLU A 455 4.55 -9.69 13.60
N MET A 456 4.46 -9.62 14.92
CA MET A 456 5.55 -9.91 15.86
C MET A 456 5.69 -11.41 16.11
N ARG A 457 5.46 -12.23 15.07
CA ARG A 457 5.35 -13.70 15.11
C ARG A 457 6.48 -14.40 15.85
N GLY A 458 7.72 -14.00 15.59
CA GLY A 458 8.87 -14.58 16.27
C GLY A 458 8.91 -14.30 17.78
N LEU A 459 8.26 -13.23 18.25
CA LEU A 459 8.18 -12.86 19.67
C LEU A 459 6.95 -13.42 20.38
N THR A 460 5.79 -13.42 19.74
CA THR A 460 4.52 -13.95 20.29
C THR A 460 4.64 -15.43 20.64
N GLN A 461 5.46 -16.19 19.91
CA GLN A 461 5.66 -17.63 20.09
C GLN A 461 6.74 -18.01 21.12
N ILE A 462 7.48 -17.05 21.68
CA ILE A 462 8.51 -17.33 22.68
C ILE A 462 7.88 -17.77 24.00
N ARG A 463 8.39 -18.86 24.57
CA ARG A 463 8.00 -19.42 25.86
C ARG A 463 9.04 -19.13 26.94
N ASP A 464 8.58 -18.90 28.17
CA ASP A 464 9.44 -18.82 29.36
C ASP A 464 9.62 -20.18 30.05
N GLY A 465 10.35 -20.20 31.17
CA GLY A 465 10.60 -21.41 31.98
C GLY A 465 9.37 -22.09 32.58
N GLU A 466 8.22 -21.42 32.57
CA GLU A 466 6.94 -21.95 33.04
C GLU A 466 6.00 -22.30 31.88
N GLY A 467 6.48 -22.17 30.63
CA GLY A 467 5.69 -22.41 29.43
C GLY A 467 4.71 -21.29 29.09
N ARG A 468 4.82 -20.10 29.71
CA ARG A 468 4.01 -18.92 29.39
C ARG A 468 4.61 -18.13 28.24
N PHE A 469 3.81 -17.26 27.61
CA PHE A 469 4.20 -16.41 26.48
C PHE A 469 4.44 -14.96 26.94
N PRO A 470 5.63 -14.59 27.42
CA PRO A 470 5.89 -13.29 28.04
C PRO A 470 5.65 -12.08 27.13
N PHE A 471 5.79 -12.23 25.80
CA PHE A 471 5.51 -11.12 24.89
C PHE A 471 4.01 -10.86 24.77
N VAL A 472 3.18 -11.92 24.77
CA VAL A 472 1.72 -11.80 24.78
C VAL A 472 1.23 -11.15 26.08
N GLU A 473 1.81 -11.52 27.23
CA GLU A 473 1.55 -10.82 28.50
C GLU A 473 1.89 -9.32 28.40
N GLY A 474 3.00 -8.98 27.73
CA GLY A 474 3.40 -7.61 27.45
C GLY A 474 2.41 -6.86 26.55
N LEU A 475 1.90 -7.51 25.50
CA LEU A 475 0.88 -6.97 24.60
C LEU A 475 -0.43 -6.69 25.34
N ILE A 476 -0.87 -7.58 26.23
CA ILE A 476 -2.06 -7.37 27.06
C ILE A 476 -1.88 -6.12 27.93
N ALA A 477 -0.75 -5.98 28.62
CA ALA A 477 -0.48 -4.80 29.45
C ALA A 477 -0.43 -3.50 28.62
N ILE A 478 0.12 -3.55 27.40
CA ILE A 478 0.11 -2.42 26.47
C ILE A 478 -1.33 -2.09 26.04
N ALA A 479 -2.13 -3.09 25.68
CA ALA A 479 -3.52 -2.91 25.30
C ALA A 479 -4.33 -2.23 26.41
N GLU A 480 -4.19 -2.71 27.65
CA GLU A 480 -4.85 -2.14 28.83
C GLU A 480 -4.46 -0.67 29.04
N ALA A 481 -3.16 -0.35 28.93
CA ALA A 481 -2.67 1.01 29.04
C ALA A 481 -3.20 1.92 27.91
N VAL A 482 -3.17 1.46 26.66
CA VAL A 482 -3.70 2.21 25.49
C VAL A 482 -5.21 2.43 25.64
N LYS A 483 -5.97 1.40 26.05
CA LYS A 483 -7.40 1.50 26.29
C LYS A 483 -7.72 2.48 27.42
N ALA A 484 -6.92 2.51 28.49
CA ALA A 484 -7.06 3.51 29.55
C ALA A 484 -6.77 4.94 29.05
N MET A 485 -5.82 5.10 28.12
CA MET A 485 -5.49 6.39 27.52
C MET A 485 -6.60 6.90 26.59
N MET A 486 -7.22 6.00 25.83
CA MET A 486 -8.22 6.26 24.78
C MET A 486 -9.38 5.25 24.86
N PRO A 487 -10.33 5.41 25.82
CA PRO A 487 -11.36 4.40 26.07
C PRO A 487 -12.30 4.12 24.89
N ASP A 488 -12.57 5.15 24.09
CA ASP A 488 -13.52 5.08 22.97
C ASP A 488 -12.88 4.54 21.67
N ALA A 489 -11.54 4.56 21.58
CA ALA A 489 -10.85 4.07 20.39
C ALA A 489 -10.84 2.53 20.38
N ILE A 490 -10.99 1.94 19.20
CA ILE A 490 -10.78 0.51 18.99
C ILE A 490 -9.29 0.21 19.17
N VAL A 491 -8.96 -0.86 19.90
CA VAL A 491 -7.61 -1.31 20.18
C VAL A 491 -7.49 -2.76 19.71
N THR A 492 -6.47 -3.03 18.91
CA THR A 492 -6.21 -4.37 18.37
C THR A 492 -4.72 -4.66 18.24
N TYR A 493 -4.37 -5.93 18.13
CA TYR A 493 -3.10 -6.39 17.57
C TYR A 493 -3.35 -6.89 16.14
N ALA A 494 -2.46 -6.60 15.20
CA ALA A 494 -2.54 -7.04 13.81
C ALA A 494 -1.68 -8.29 13.64
N ALA A 495 -2.29 -9.46 13.87
CA ALA A 495 -1.57 -10.72 13.82
C ALA A 495 -1.24 -11.11 12.37
N ASP A 496 -0.04 -11.64 12.14
CA ASP A 496 0.28 -12.31 10.88
C ASP A 496 -0.72 -13.45 10.61
N TRP A 497 -1.10 -13.64 9.34
CA TRP A 497 -2.02 -14.70 8.91
C TRP A 497 -1.59 -16.11 9.37
N SER A 498 -0.30 -16.33 9.64
CA SER A 498 0.25 -17.60 10.12
C SER A 498 0.44 -17.68 11.64
N GLU A 499 0.00 -16.69 12.42
CA GLU A 499 0.10 -16.70 13.89
C GLU A 499 -1.25 -16.57 14.62
N TYR A 500 -2.25 -15.91 14.05
CA TYR A 500 -3.47 -15.50 14.77
C TYR A 500 -4.23 -16.66 15.44
N PHE A 501 -4.23 -17.83 14.78
CA PHE A 501 -5.07 -18.97 15.11
C PHE A 501 -4.49 -19.91 16.18
N GLY A 502 -3.17 -19.82 16.43
CA GLY A 502 -2.48 -20.72 17.35
C GLY A 502 -1.00 -20.92 17.00
N HIS A 503 -0.30 -21.63 17.87
CA HIS A 503 1.11 -21.99 17.69
C HIS A 503 1.29 -23.49 17.88
N GLN A 504 1.85 -24.16 16.87
CA GLN A 504 2.19 -25.58 16.89
C GLN A 504 3.69 -25.71 16.67
N PRO A 505 4.50 -25.94 17.72
CA PRO A 505 5.94 -26.07 17.58
C PRO A 505 6.32 -27.25 16.66
N ALA A 506 7.21 -27.00 15.69
CA ALA A 506 7.77 -28.05 14.82
C ALA A 506 8.91 -28.83 15.51
N ASP A 507 8.77 -29.12 16.81
CA ASP A 507 9.75 -29.84 17.63
C ASP A 507 9.36 -31.32 17.88
N GLY A 508 8.25 -31.77 17.29
CA GLY A 508 7.73 -33.12 17.44
C GLY A 508 6.95 -33.35 18.75
N SER A 509 6.75 -32.31 19.57
CA SER A 509 5.93 -32.41 20.79
C SER A 509 4.47 -32.76 20.50
N GLY A 510 3.95 -32.34 19.35
CA GLY A 510 2.51 -32.39 19.06
C GLY A 510 1.71 -31.39 19.92
N ASP A 511 2.38 -30.42 20.54
CA ASP A 511 1.71 -29.37 21.29
C ASP A 511 0.90 -28.45 20.36
N VAL A 512 -0.26 -28.03 20.84
CA VAL A 512 -1.07 -26.98 20.22
C VAL A 512 -1.35 -25.93 21.29
N PHE A 513 -0.85 -24.73 21.07
CA PHE A 513 -1.07 -23.59 21.95
C PHE A 513 -2.02 -22.60 21.29
N TYR A 514 -3.00 -22.14 22.05
CA TYR A 514 -3.77 -20.95 21.66
C TYR A 514 -3.16 -19.72 22.33
N HIS A 515 -1.88 -19.50 22.01
CA HIS A 515 -1.02 -18.54 22.71
C HIS A 515 -1.52 -17.08 22.69
N LEU A 516 -2.30 -16.68 21.68
CA LEU A 516 -2.89 -15.35 21.58
C LEU A 516 -4.30 -15.25 22.18
N ASP A 517 -4.95 -16.35 22.57
CA ASP A 517 -6.29 -16.28 23.15
C ASP A 517 -6.39 -15.43 24.41
N PRO A 518 -5.38 -15.39 25.33
CA PRO A 518 -5.40 -14.43 26.43
C PRO A 518 -5.46 -12.97 25.96
N LEU A 519 -4.79 -12.63 24.84
CA LEU A 519 -4.87 -11.30 24.24
C LEU A 519 -6.24 -11.08 23.60
N TRP A 520 -6.71 -12.03 22.80
CA TRP A 520 -8.02 -11.96 22.15
C TRP A 520 -9.18 -11.95 23.14
N ALA A 521 -9.04 -12.55 24.31
CA ALA A 521 -10.06 -12.52 25.37
C ALA A 521 -9.98 -11.25 26.23
N SER A 522 -8.85 -10.53 26.23
CA SER A 522 -8.68 -9.32 27.03
C SER A 522 -9.75 -8.27 26.72
N PRO A 523 -10.42 -7.67 27.72
CA PRO A 523 -11.41 -6.61 27.47
C PRO A 523 -10.78 -5.34 26.87
N ALA A 524 -9.44 -5.20 26.89
CA ALA A 524 -8.74 -4.09 26.28
C ALA A 524 -8.56 -4.22 24.76
N ILE A 525 -8.84 -5.40 24.18
CA ILE A 525 -8.84 -5.64 22.73
C ILE A 525 -10.29 -5.70 22.26
N ASP A 526 -10.70 -4.90 21.28
CA ASP A 526 -12.11 -4.90 20.84
C ASP A 526 -12.36 -5.85 19.66
N VAL A 527 -11.35 -6.07 18.83
CA VAL A 527 -11.44 -6.86 17.59
C VAL A 527 -10.21 -7.78 17.46
N VAL A 528 -10.36 -8.88 16.75
CA VAL A 528 -9.22 -9.72 16.35
C VAL A 528 -8.67 -9.17 15.03
N GLY A 529 -7.48 -8.58 15.04
CA GLY A 529 -6.82 -8.06 13.84
C GLY A 529 -5.97 -9.13 13.16
N ILE A 530 -6.11 -9.27 11.84
CA ILE A 530 -5.34 -10.20 11.01
C ILE A 530 -4.80 -9.46 9.78
N ASP A 531 -3.50 -9.54 9.56
CA ASP A 531 -2.88 -9.19 8.28
C ASP A 531 -3.04 -10.40 7.35
N ASN A 532 -4.15 -10.44 6.62
CA ASN A 532 -4.67 -11.61 5.91
C ASN A 532 -4.08 -11.75 4.51
N TYR A 533 -2.97 -12.47 4.43
CA TYR A 533 -2.26 -12.80 3.20
C TYR A 533 -2.32 -14.28 2.83
N LEU A 534 -3.40 -14.98 3.22
CA LEU A 534 -3.62 -16.39 2.88
C LEU A 534 -3.78 -16.60 1.36
N PRO A 535 -3.13 -17.62 0.76
CA PRO A 535 -3.19 -17.86 -0.68
C PRO A 535 -4.59 -18.22 -1.14
N LEU A 536 -5.01 -17.83 -2.35
CA LEU A 536 -6.29 -18.24 -2.93
C LEU A 536 -6.14 -19.27 -4.04
N ALA A 537 -4.91 -19.58 -4.46
CA ALA A 537 -4.67 -20.50 -5.56
C ALA A 537 -3.34 -21.25 -5.42
N ASP A 538 -3.16 -22.30 -6.23
CA ASP A 538 -1.90 -23.05 -6.41
C ASP A 538 -1.67 -23.29 -7.91
N ARG A 539 -1.75 -22.22 -8.71
CA ARG A 539 -1.68 -22.28 -10.18
C ARG A 539 -0.27 -22.67 -10.64
N ARG A 540 -0.21 -23.58 -11.63
CA ARG A 540 1.03 -24.17 -12.17
C ARG A 540 0.95 -24.29 -13.69
N ASP A 541 2.09 -24.24 -14.37
CA ASP A 541 2.17 -24.51 -15.81
C ASP A 541 2.08 -26.01 -16.11
N GLY A 542 1.29 -26.39 -17.11
CA GLY A 542 1.25 -27.77 -17.61
C GLY A 542 0.60 -28.83 -16.70
N ALA A 543 -0.05 -28.43 -15.60
CA ALA A 543 -0.80 -29.34 -14.75
C ALA A 543 -2.10 -29.79 -15.46
N ALA A 544 -2.01 -30.89 -16.21
CA ALA A 544 -3.18 -31.59 -16.70
C ALA A 544 -3.90 -32.26 -15.50
N GLY A 545 -4.99 -31.65 -15.03
CA GLY A 545 -6.03 -32.37 -14.29
C GLY A 545 -6.17 -32.13 -12.78
N THR A 546 -5.67 -31.04 -12.18
CA THR A 546 -5.90 -30.79 -10.73
C THR A 546 -6.39 -29.38 -10.34
N ASP A 547 -6.63 -28.47 -11.29
CA ASP A 547 -7.33 -27.20 -11.05
C ASP A 547 -8.23 -26.86 -12.26
N GLU A 548 -9.54 -27.11 -12.11
CA GLU A 548 -10.58 -26.95 -13.16
C GLU A 548 -10.79 -25.50 -13.63
N ALA A 549 -10.14 -24.53 -12.99
CA ALA A 549 -10.33 -23.12 -13.25
C ALA A 549 -9.75 -22.71 -14.62
N PRO A 550 -10.56 -22.12 -15.52
CA PRO A 550 -10.20 -21.85 -16.91
C PRO A 550 -9.08 -20.81 -17.08
N SER A 551 -8.80 -19.99 -16.06
CA SER A 551 -7.72 -19.01 -16.07
C SER A 551 -7.27 -18.65 -14.65
N ASP A 552 -6.12 -17.99 -14.52
CA ASP A 552 -5.62 -17.43 -13.25
C ASP A 552 -6.53 -16.30 -12.71
N TYR A 553 -7.47 -15.82 -13.53
CA TYR A 553 -8.40 -14.74 -13.24
C TYR A 553 -9.82 -15.24 -12.91
N ASP A 554 -10.02 -16.56 -12.80
CA ASP A 554 -11.34 -17.14 -12.57
C ASP A 554 -11.86 -16.79 -11.16
N LEU A 555 -12.82 -15.86 -11.11
CA LEU A 555 -13.37 -15.36 -9.85
C LEU A 555 -14.01 -16.45 -8.97
N PRO A 556 -14.84 -17.38 -9.50
CA PRO A 556 -15.37 -18.48 -8.71
C PRO A 556 -14.28 -19.33 -8.06
N ALA A 557 -13.21 -19.66 -8.79
CA ALA A 557 -12.11 -20.45 -8.24
C ALA A 557 -11.30 -19.69 -7.17
N LEU A 558 -10.96 -18.42 -7.42
CA LEU A 558 -10.29 -17.57 -6.43
C LEU A 558 -11.13 -17.46 -5.14
N ARG A 559 -12.45 -17.33 -5.28
CA ARG A 559 -13.38 -17.27 -4.15
C ARG A 559 -13.45 -18.58 -3.40
N ALA A 560 -13.50 -19.72 -4.10
CA ALA A 560 -13.46 -21.03 -3.47
C ALA A 560 -12.17 -21.25 -2.65
N GLY A 561 -11.06 -20.65 -3.09
CA GLY A 561 -9.78 -20.67 -2.38
C GLY A 561 -9.74 -19.90 -1.04
N ILE A 562 -10.73 -19.04 -0.75
CA ILE A 562 -10.77 -18.28 0.53
C ILE A 562 -10.99 -19.21 1.71
N ALA A 563 -11.89 -20.18 1.57
CA ALA A 563 -12.20 -21.21 2.57
C ALA A 563 -11.94 -22.62 2.01
N GLY A 564 -10.82 -22.77 1.29
CA GLY A 564 -10.44 -24.01 0.60
C GLY A 564 -8.97 -24.00 0.15
N GLY A 565 -8.48 -25.11 -0.38
CA GLY A 565 -7.13 -25.25 -0.92
C GLY A 565 -6.03 -25.30 0.14
N GLU A 566 -4.86 -24.72 -0.16
CA GLU A 566 -3.72 -24.68 0.76
C GLU A 566 -4.10 -24.02 2.09
N TYR A 567 -3.73 -24.61 3.23
CA TYR A 567 -4.08 -24.20 4.60
C TYR A 567 -5.56 -24.35 4.99
N PHE A 568 -6.35 -25.06 4.17
CA PHE A 568 -7.70 -25.53 4.54
C PHE A 568 -7.84 -27.03 4.27
N ASP A 569 -7.74 -27.44 3.01
CA ASP A 569 -7.88 -28.84 2.59
C ASP A 569 -6.57 -29.60 2.74
N TRP A 570 -5.45 -28.93 2.44
CA TRP A 570 -4.12 -29.55 2.36
C TRP A 570 -3.00 -28.53 2.62
N TYR A 571 -1.77 -29.00 2.78
CA TYR A 571 -0.54 -28.19 2.87
C TYR A 571 0.62 -28.90 2.16
N TYR A 572 1.73 -28.18 1.92
CA TYR A 572 2.99 -28.78 1.49
C TYR A 572 3.90 -29.03 2.70
N ALA A 573 4.34 -30.28 2.89
CA ALA A 573 5.20 -30.63 4.03
C ALA A 573 6.66 -30.18 3.85
N SER A 574 7.07 -29.87 2.62
CA SER A 574 8.40 -29.36 2.29
C SER A 574 8.38 -28.55 0.99
N ASP A 575 9.46 -27.80 0.74
CA ASP A 575 9.67 -27.13 -0.55
C ASP A 575 9.78 -28.13 -1.72
N ALA A 576 10.31 -29.34 -1.44
CA ALA A 576 10.37 -30.42 -2.43
C ALA A 576 8.96 -30.92 -2.80
N ASP A 577 8.09 -31.10 -1.81
CA ASP A 577 6.68 -31.47 -2.04
C ASP A 577 5.94 -30.37 -2.79
N ARG A 578 6.19 -29.10 -2.44
CA ARG A 578 5.65 -27.95 -3.18
C ARG A 578 6.07 -28.00 -4.64
N ALA A 579 7.37 -28.15 -4.92
CA ALA A 579 7.89 -28.25 -6.28
C ALA A 579 7.28 -29.42 -7.07
N ALA A 580 7.08 -30.56 -6.41
CA ALA A 580 6.48 -31.76 -7.01
C ALA A 580 4.94 -31.72 -7.11
N GLY A 581 4.27 -30.79 -6.40
CA GLY A 581 2.81 -30.74 -6.33
C GLY A 581 2.20 -31.80 -5.41
N LEU A 582 2.97 -32.34 -4.47
CA LEU A 582 2.52 -33.35 -3.51
C LEU A 582 1.78 -32.70 -2.33
N ARG A 583 0.46 -32.60 -2.44
CA ARG A 583 -0.43 -32.00 -1.44
C ARG A 583 -0.73 -32.99 -0.31
N THR A 584 -0.45 -32.62 0.95
CA THR A 584 -0.77 -33.43 2.13
C THR A 584 -2.08 -32.96 2.75
N PRO A 585 -3.11 -33.82 2.91
CA PRO A 585 -4.38 -33.42 3.52
C PRO A 585 -4.23 -32.91 4.96
N ILE A 586 -5.00 -31.88 5.32
CA ILE A 586 -5.10 -31.41 6.71
C ILE A 586 -6.21 -32.20 7.41
N THR A 587 -5.80 -33.12 8.28
CA THR A 587 -6.68 -33.96 9.11
C THR A 587 -6.36 -33.82 10.58
N ASP A 588 -7.27 -34.29 11.43
CA ASP A 588 -7.04 -34.45 12.85
C ASP A 588 -7.64 -35.78 13.30
N GLU A 589 -6.90 -36.87 13.11
CA GLU A 589 -7.37 -38.22 13.47
C GLU A 589 -7.55 -38.39 14.99
N ALA A 590 -6.83 -37.59 15.79
CA ALA A 590 -6.83 -37.72 17.24
C ALA A 590 -8.13 -37.20 17.88
N ALA A 591 -8.63 -36.03 17.46
CA ALA A 591 -9.82 -35.41 18.06
C ALA A 591 -10.93 -35.07 17.06
N GLY A 592 -10.73 -35.31 15.76
CA GLY A 592 -11.73 -35.02 14.72
C GLY A 592 -11.98 -33.52 14.50
N LYS A 593 -11.04 -32.65 14.87
CA LYS A 593 -11.13 -31.19 14.77
C LYS A 593 -10.08 -30.64 13.80
N PRO A 594 -10.18 -30.91 12.49
CA PRO A 594 -9.15 -30.50 11.53
C PRO A 594 -9.00 -28.97 11.46
N TRP A 595 -10.04 -28.20 11.78
CA TRP A 595 -10.00 -26.73 11.84
C TRP A 595 -8.90 -26.16 12.74
N VAL A 596 -8.45 -26.92 13.76
CA VAL A 596 -7.32 -26.55 14.64
C VAL A 596 -6.02 -26.32 13.84
N PHE A 597 -5.87 -27.01 12.71
CA PHE A 597 -4.71 -26.95 11.84
C PHE A 597 -4.99 -26.24 10.51
N ARG A 598 -6.13 -25.54 10.37
CA ARG A 598 -6.55 -24.84 9.15
C ARG A 598 -6.53 -23.32 9.37
N PRO A 599 -5.39 -22.64 9.12
CA PRO A 599 -5.32 -21.18 9.19
C PRO A 599 -6.39 -20.45 8.36
N LYS A 600 -6.94 -21.05 7.30
CA LYS A 600 -8.05 -20.46 6.51
C LYS A 600 -9.43 -20.66 7.10
N ASP A 601 -9.60 -21.60 8.03
CA ASP A 601 -10.89 -21.92 8.62
C ASP A 601 -11.24 -20.93 9.74
N ILE A 602 -11.21 -19.64 9.37
CA ILE A 602 -11.48 -18.48 10.24
C ILE A 602 -12.85 -18.64 10.91
N ALA A 603 -13.84 -19.12 10.15
CA ALA A 603 -15.20 -19.35 10.65
C ALA A 603 -15.25 -20.38 11.78
N SER A 604 -14.60 -21.54 11.61
CA SER A 604 -14.57 -22.57 12.67
C SER A 604 -13.74 -22.13 13.87
N TRP A 605 -12.57 -21.53 13.64
CA TRP A 605 -11.76 -20.96 14.72
C TRP A 605 -12.56 -19.96 15.55
N TRP A 606 -13.24 -19.02 14.89
CA TRP A 606 -14.05 -18.03 15.57
C TRP A 606 -15.26 -18.62 16.33
N ALA A 607 -15.87 -19.67 15.78
CA ALA A 607 -17.13 -20.24 16.26
C ALA A 607 -16.99 -21.33 17.34
N TYR A 608 -15.81 -21.90 17.54
CA TYR A 608 -15.63 -23.07 18.42
C TYR A 608 -14.80 -22.79 19.67
N PRO A 609 -15.03 -23.56 20.75
CA PRO A 609 -14.19 -23.50 21.93
C PRO A 609 -12.79 -24.03 21.61
N HIS A 610 -11.77 -23.31 22.08
CA HIS A 610 -10.38 -23.64 21.89
C HIS A 610 -9.88 -24.53 23.02
N VAL A 611 -9.30 -25.68 22.69
CA VAL A 611 -8.74 -26.64 23.66
C VAL A 611 -7.30 -26.93 23.28
N GLU A 612 -6.36 -26.52 24.12
CA GLU A 612 -4.94 -26.73 23.88
C GLU A 612 -4.58 -28.22 23.89
N ARG A 613 -3.46 -28.55 23.24
CA ARG A 613 -2.88 -29.90 23.29
C ARG A 613 -1.50 -29.87 23.93
N ARG A 614 -1.23 -30.88 24.74
CA ARG A 614 0.09 -31.17 25.31
C ARG A 614 0.46 -32.60 24.96
N GLY A 615 1.58 -32.79 24.27
CA GLY A 615 1.97 -34.12 23.79
C GLY A 615 0.97 -34.72 22.79
N GLY A 616 0.26 -33.88 22.02
CA GLY A 616 -0.81 -34.30 21.11
C GLY A 616 -2.17 -34.58 21.76
N VAL A 617 -2.30 -34.46 23.08
CA VAL A 617 -3.53 -34.76 23.83
C VAL A 617 -4.21 -33.48 24.29
N GLU A 618 -5.52 -33.37 24.08
CA GLU A 618 -6.33 -32.24 24.59
C GLU A 618 -6.25 -32.16 26.12
N VAL A 619 -5.96 -30.97 26.63
CA VAL A 619 -5.95 -30.70 28.07
C VAL A 619 -7.37 -30.52 28.61
N ALA A 620 -7.55 -30.64 29.92
CA ALA A 620 -8.84 -30.35 30.54
C ALA A 620 -9.13 -28.84 30.52
N GLY A 621 -10.32 -28.47 30.05
CA GLY A 621 -10.77 -27.08 29.96
C GLY A 621 -10.56 -26.46 28.59
N THR A 622 -11.00 -25.21 28.44
CA THR A 622 -10.81 -24.41 27.23
C THR A 622 -9.84 -23.27 27.52
N SER A 623 -9.26 -22.68 26.48
CA SER A 623 -8.59 -21.39 26.59
C SER A 623 -9.59 -20.29 27.05
N PRO A 624 -9.10 -19.08 27.34
CA PRO A 624 -9.95 -17.92 27.64
C PRO A 624 -10.83 -17.43 26.49
N TRP A 625 -10.63 -17.94 25.25
CA TRP A 625 -11.44 -17.52 24.11
C TRP A 625 -12.91 -17.88 24.32
N VAL A 626 -13.77 -16.88 24.16
CA VAL A 626 -15.22 -17.07 24.12
C VAL A 626 -15.62 -17.10 22.64
N PRO A 627 -16.20 -18.22 22.15
CA PRO A 627 -16.61 -18.31 20.76
C PRO A 627 -17.52 -17.16 20.34
N MET A 628 -17.28 -16.62 19.15
CA MET A 628 -18.04 -15.54 18.55
C MET A 628 -18.04 -14.21 19.33
N SER A 629 -17.13 -14.04 20.30
CA SER A 629 -17.17 -12.90 21.23
C SER A 629 -16.75 -11.57 20.64
N LYS A 630 -15.92 -11.57 19.59
CA LYS A 630 -15.39 -10.36 18.97
C LYS A 630 -15.38 -10.47 17.45
N PRO A 631 -15.62 -9.36 16.73
CA PRO A 631 -15.46 -9.35 15.29
C PRO A 631 -13.97 -9.45 14.90
N ILE A 632 -13.73 -9.78 13.64
CA ILE A 632 -12.44 -9.89 12.99
C ILE A 632 -12.30 -8.72 12.02
N TRP A 633 -11.15 -8.05 12.10
CA TRP A 633 -10.72 -7.04 11.15
C TRP A 633 -9.57 -7.60 10.33
N PHE A 634 -9.62 -7.41 9.02
CA PHE A 634 -8.43 -7.59 8.19
C PHE A 634 -7.67 -6.26 8.22
N THR A 635 -6.68 -6.18 9.10
CA THR A 635 -5.85 -4.99 9.32
C THR A 635 -4.93 -4.71 8.14
N GLU A 636 -4.62 -5.77 7.37
CA GLU A 636 -4.12 -5.70 6.01
C GLU A 636 -4.73 -6.85 5.18
N LEU A 637 -4.94 -6.61 3.89
CA LEU A 637 -5.33 -7.62 2.91
C LEU A 637 -4.85 -7.18 1.53
N GLY A 638 -4.16 -8.04 0.82
CA GLY A 638 -3.67 -7.73 -0.52
C GLY A 638 -2.95 -8.91 -1.16
N CYS A 639 -2.55 -8.73 -2.40
CA CYS A 639 -1.59 -9.60 -3.08
C CYS A 639 -0.76 -8.75 -4.04
N PRO A 640 0.46 -9.17 -4.42
CA PRO A 640 1.25 -8.43 -5.39
C PRO A 640 0.59 -8.41 -6.77
N ALA A 641 0.74 -7.31 -7.52
CA ALA A 641 0.34 -7.18 -8.93
C ALA A 641 1.33 -7.88 -9.87
N ILE A 642 1.62 -9.15 -9.57
CA ILE A 642 2.58 -10.02 -10.25
C ILE A 642 1.81 -11.27 -10.69
N HIS A 643 2.18 -11.85 -11.84
CA HIS A 643 1.65 -13.13 -12.33
C HIS A 643 1.57 -14.14 -11.17
N ARG A 644 0.40 -14.78 -10.97
CA ARG A 644 0.14 -15.70 -9.85
C ARG A 644 0.27 -15.09 -8.45
N GLY A 645 0.07 -13.78 -8.28
CA GLY A 645 -0.05 -13.12 -6.98
C GLY A 645 -0.89 -13.90 -5.93
N PRO A 646 -2.06 -14.44 -6.30
CA PRO A 646 -2.88 -15.25 -5.39
C PRO A 646 -2.23 -16.53 -4.85
N ASN A 647 -1.16 -17.04 -5.46
CA ASN A 647 -0.46 -18.23 -4.95
C ASN A 647 0.36 -17.95 -3.68
N GLN A 648 0.79 -16.70 -3.48
CA GLN A 648 1.56 -16.31 -2.31
C GLN A 648 1.36 -14.80 -2.05
N PRO A 649 0.21 -14.41 -1.48
CA PRO A 649 -0.16 -12.99 -1.38
C PRO A 649 0.74 -12.16 -0.47
N ASN A 650 1.47 -12.79 0.44
CA ASN A 650 2.28 -12.12 1.46
C ASN A 650 3.65 -11.61 0.97
N VAL A 651 4.07 -11.92 -0.28
CA VAL A 651 5.39 -11.53 -0.78
C VAL A 651 5.35 -10.25 -1.61
N PHE A 652 6.48 -9.57 -1.64
CA PHE A 652 6.74 -8.37 -2.41
C PHE A 652 8.16 -8.40 -2.97
N VAL A 653 8.45 -7.56 -3.95
CA VAL A 653 9.78 -7.47 -4.56
C VAL A 653 10.49 -6.22 -4.04
N ASP A 654 11.54 -6.44 -3.24
CA ASP A 654 12.42 -5.37 -2.75
C ASP A 654 13.88 -5.85 -2.75
N PRO A 655 14.63 -5.69 -3.85
CA PRO A 655 15.92 -6.36 -4.05
C PRO A 655 16.99 -6.13 -2.98
N LYS A 656 16.84 -5.12 -2.11
CA LYS A 656 17.72 -4.92 -0.94
C LYS A 656 17.40 -5.87 0.22
N SER A 657 16.14 -6.29 0.36
CA SER A 657 15.62 -7.06 1.48
C SER A 657 15.84 -8.56 1.31
N SER A 658 16.13 -9.24 2.41
CA SER A 658 16.15 -10.70 2.49
C SER A 658 14.76 -11.34 2.34
N GLU A 659 13.70 -10.54 2.35
CA GLU A 659 12.30 -11.00 2.21
C GLU A 659 11.75 -10.75 0.79
N SER A 660 12.61 -10.42 -0.17
CA SER A 660 12.22 -10.16 -1.56
C SER A 660 11.98 -11.43 -2.35
N PHE A 661 10.71 -11.71 -2.64
CA PHE A 661 10.30 -12.91 -3.38
C PHE A 661 9.23 -12.60 -4.42
N VAL A 662 9.19 -13.41 -5.48
CA VAL A 662 8.03 -13.48 -6.38
C VAL A 662 7.11 -14.61 -5.94
N PRO A 663 5.80 -14.54 -6.23
CA PRO A 663 4.87 -15.58 -5.82
C PRO A 663 5.25 -16.96 -6.32
N HIS A 664 4.82 -18.01 -5.60
CA HIS A 664 5.08 -19.38 -6.01
C HIS A 664 4.64 -19.67 -7.46
N PHE A 665 5.57 -20.26 -8.21
CA PHE A 665 5.41 -20.60 -9.64
C PHE A 665 5.15 -19.39 -10.55
N SER A 666 5.37 -18.16 -10.08
CA SER A 666 5.25 -16.96 -10.89
C SER A 666 6.35 -16.89 -11.96
N ALA A 667 6.06 -16.14 -13.03
CA ALA A 667 7.04 -15.74 -14.03
C ALA A 667 7.66 -14.36 -13.70
N GLY A 668 7.24 -13.73 -12.60
CA GLY A 668 7.70 -12.41 -12.15
C GLY A 668 7.17 -11.22 -12.95
N GLY A 669 6.37 -11.45 -14.00
CA GLY A 669 5.79 -10.38 -14.82
C GLY A 669 4.67 -9.64 -14.09
N ARG A 670 4.56 -8.32 -14.31
CA ARG A 670 3.46 -7.50 -13.80
C ARG A 670 2.12 -7.99 -14.35
N ASP A 671 1.14 -8.13 -13.47
CA ASP A 671 -0.23 -8.54 -13.78
C ASP A 671 -1.21 -7.81 -12.87
N ASP A 672 -1.74 -6.68 -13.35
CA ASP A 672 -2.71 -5.89 -12.59
C ASP A 672 -4.07 -6.59 -12.49
N LEU A 673 -4.43 -7.42 -13.48
CA LEU A 673 -5.75 -8.07 -13.52
C LEU A 673 -5.87 -9.13 -12.43
N VAL A 674 -4.82 -9.92 -12.18
CA VAL A 674 -4.86 -10.95 -11.14
C VAL A 674 -5.05 -10.36 -9.75
N GLN A 675 -4.39 -9.24 -9.44
CA GLN A 675 -4.60 -8.53 -8.18
C GLN A 675 -6.03 -8.01 -8.07
N ARG A 676 -6.57 -7.42 -9.15
CA ARG A 676 -7.97 -6.96 -9.15
C ARG A 676 -8.94 -8.11 -8.88
N ARG A 677 -8.74 -9.29 -9.49
CA ARG A 677 -9.60 -10.45 -9.25
C ARG A 677 -9.47 -11.03 -7.84
N PHE A 678 -8.26 -11.04 -7.28
CA PHE A 678 -8.05 -11.39 -5.87
C PHE A 678 -8.87 -10.50 -4.94
N LEU A 679 -8.76 -9.17 -5.11
CA LEU A 679 -9.46 -8.20 -4.27
C LEU A 679 -10.98 -8.29 -4.45
N GLU A 680 -11.47 -8.42 -5.69
CA GLU A 680 -12.90 -8.62 -5.96
C GLU A 680 -13.44 -9.92 -5.33
N ALA A 681 -12.65 -11.00 -5.34
CA ALA A 681 -13.04 -12.27 -4.70
C ALA A 681 -13.14 -12.12 -3.18
N GLN A 682 -12.14 -11.50 -2.55
CA GLN A 682 -12.11 -11.26 -1.10
C GLN A 682 -13.26 -10.33 -0.66
N LEU A 683 -13.36 -9.13 -1.23
CA LEU A 683 -14.40 -8.16 -0.85
C LEU A 683 -15.81 -8.74 -1.05
N GLY A 684 -16.03 -9.43 -2.17
CA GLY A 684 -17.33 -10.04 -2.48
C GLY A 684 -17.70 -11.25 -1.61
N PHE A 685 -16.74 -11.94 -1.00
CA PHE A 685 -16.98 -13.11 -0.14
C PHE A 685 -17.48 -12.72 1.24
N TRP A 686 -16.98 -11.61 1.78
CA TRP A 686 -17.29 -11.15 3.14
C TRP A 686 -18.47 -10.17 3.19
N ASP A 687 -18.81 -9.49 2.09
CA ASP A 687 -19.82 -8.43 2.06
C ASP A 687 -21.26 -8.96 1.85
N PRO A 688 -22.19 -8.78 2.80
CA PRO A 688 -23.59 -9.19 2.65
C PRO A 688 -24.33 -8.50 1.49
N ALA A 689 -23.83 -7.36 1.00
CA ALA A 689 -24.39 -6.68 -0.18
C ALA A 689 -23.94 -7.31 -1.51
N SER A 690 -22.98 -8.23 -1.47
CA SER A 690 -22.48 -8.93 -2.66
C SER A 690 -23.45 -10.01 -3.11
N PRO A 691 -23.72 -10.17 -4.42
CA PRO A 691 -24.48 -11.30 -4.95
C PRO A 691 -23.77 -12.65 -4.75
N ASP A 692 -22.46 -12.61 -4.49
CA ASP A 692 -21.61 -13.78 -4.27
C ASP A 692 -21.52 -14.20 -2.78
N PHE A 693 -22.24 -13.50 -1.90
CA PHE A 693 -22.23 -13.73 -0.46
C PHE A 693 -22.98 -15.00 -0.06
N ALA A 694 -22.42 -15.72 0.91
CA ALA A 694 -23.13 -16.80 1.62
C ALA A 694 -23.05 -16.58 3.13
N ALA A 695 -24.19 -16.59 3.81
CA ALA A 695 -24.27 -16.31 5.25
C ALA A 695 -23.43 -17.26 6.12
N ALA A 696 -23.18 -18.49 5.66
CA ALA A 696 -22.32 -19.45 6.35
C ALA A 696 -20.84 -19.05 6.34
N ASN A 697 -20.40 -18.26 5.35
CA ASN A 697 -19.01 -17.83 5.21
C ASN A 697 -18.65 -16.69 6.16
N ASN A 698 -19.62 -15.82 6.45
CA ASN A 698 -19.47 -14.70 7.38
C ASN A 698 -20.67 -14.67 8.35
N PRO A 699 -20.72 -15.60 9.32
CA PRO A 699 -21.86 -15.73 10.23
C PRO A 699 -22.04 -14.50 11.12
N VAL A 700 -23.25 -14.32 11.65
CA VAL A 700 -23.58 -13.26 12.62
C VAL A 700 -23.38 -13.78 14.04
N SER A 701 -22.69 -13.03 14.87
CA SER A 701 -22.51 -13.36 16.28
C SER A 701 -23.81 -13.18 17.07
N PRO A 702 -24.22 -14.17 17.88
CA PRO A 702 -25.30 -13.97 18.84
C PRO A 702 -24.92 -13.04 20.01
N LEU A 703 -23.64 -12.75 20.21
CA LEU A 703 -23.15 -11.96 21.35
C LEU A 703 -23.16 -10.45 21.09
N TYR A 704 -22.80 -10.03 19.88
CA TYR A 704 -22.78 -8.61 19.50
C TYR A 704 -23.69 -8.25 18.31
N GLY A 705 -24.34 -9.24 17.68
CA GLY A 705 -25.35 -9.02 16.62
C GLY A 705 -24.80 -8.58 15.26
N GLY A 706 -23.48 -8.56 15.07
CA GLY A 706 -22.82 -8.23 13.80
C GLY A 706 -22.14 -9.45 13.14
N HIS A 707 -21.67 -9.28 11.91
CA HIS A 707 -20.92 -10.31 11.18
C HIS A 707 -19.55 -10.59 11.81
N MET A 708 -19.03 -11.80 11.59
CA MET A 708 -17.71 -12.24 12.02
C MET A 708 -16.61 -11.33 11.47
N VAL A 709 -16.57 -11.12 10.15
CA VAL A 709 -15.69 -10.15 9.48
C VAL A 709 -16.51 -8.92 9.14
N ASP A 710 -16.06 -7.74 9.56
CA ASP A 710 -16.67 -6.48 9.18
C ASP A 710 -16.18 -6.04 7.78
N PRO A 711 -17.06 -5.98 6.75
CA PRO A 711 -16.66 -5.54 5.41
C PRO A 711 -16.15 -4.10 5.35
N GLY A 712 -16.51 -3.25 6.33
CA GLY A 712 -15.99 -1.89 6.47
C GLY A 712 -14.60 -1.81 7.07
N ALA A 713 -14.05 -2.93 7.55
CA ALA A 713 -12.74 -3.02 8.20
C ALA A 713 -11.80 -4.03 7.52
N ILE A 714 -11.99 -4.24 6.21
CA ILE A 714 -11.03 -4.94 5.34
C ILE A 714 -10.11 -3.90 4.72
N HIS A 715 -8.96 -3.68 5.37
CA HIS A 715 -8.00 -2.67 4.96
C HIS A 715 -7.12 -3.21 3.84
N LEU A 716 -7.25 -2.64 2.65
CA LEU A 716 -6.45 -3.07 1.51
C LEU A 716 -5.02 -2.54 1.61
N CYS A 717 -4.05 -3.39 1.29
CA CYS A 717 -2.64 -3.03 1.19
C CYS A 717 -2.14 -3.30 -0.24
N ALA A 718 -1.52 -2.29 -0.85
CA ALA A 718 -0.96 -2.40 -2.19
C ALA A 718 0.49 -2.93 -2.11
N LEU A 719 0.64 -4.25 -2.18
CA LEU A 719 1.94 -4.89 -2.36
C LEU A 719 2.37 -4.74 -3.83
N MET A 720 3.57 -4.20 -4.07
CA MET A 720 4.16 -4.05 -5.41
C MET A 720 5.23 -5.08 -5.69
#